data_AF-A0A0K1E7X6-F1
#
_entry.id   AF-A0A0K1E7X6-F1
#
_cell.length_a   1.000
_cell.length_b   1.000
_cell.length_c   1.000
_cell.angle_alpha   90.00
_cell.angle_beta   90.00
_cell.angle_gamma   90.00
#
_symmetry.space_group_name_H-M   'P 1'
#
loop_
_entity.id
_entity.type
_entity.pdbx_description
1 polymer ?
#
loop_
_entity_poly.entity_id
_entity_poly.type
_entity_poly.pdbx_seq_one_letter_code
_entity_poly.pdbx_strand_id
1 'polypeptide(L)'
;MDAVRRRWRATWKGWHRAGLGVGLLGALSCSSAPSTEALAEPEGVDSASTVPTEGLGTVPEVPSRRALGRAAEGAGSLPLGLRAAYIASVQAGASSAYAVKPAAGGLRAESPAQRLETTLTAEGVQLAPRGGEAAWRFGLTPRGWGCGDRWVSAAPVVPEGEGNRVTYARAGLTEWYVNGPLGLEQGFTVAARPCAAGVGGEVIVALALTGDLHAVLAEDGGTVALRNGSGEVALRYGELHVVDATGRTLAARLQVEGDEIAIVVDDAGAVYPLVIDPLIETGQTKLLAADGKEGHHFGYSVAVAGDTAVVGALLDGERGAAAGAAYVFVRSEEGWTQQAKLLASDGGIDDHFGASVAMSGDTIVVGAMATPQRATAGAAYVFVRSEEGWTQQAKLRAMRGQAGDLFGEAVAISGELVVVGASSDPEHGPFSGAAHVFVRSEGEWYHQAKLTGAQEVADRFGGSVAVSEGTVVVGSSGDDSAEADAGAAYVFGLVEGAWTQQAMLVAQDAVLGDGFGGSVAISRGTVVVGARGSDVGGQDAGAAYVFTRSRAEWAEQAKLVASDGAAGSAFGHVAIAGDTVVVGSSGDSSLGRAAGATYVFGRAGGRWTEHAKLLASDGAADDRFGAPVAISGNTVLVGAYTDDDLGDASGSAFVFSLENTDVEVESEDDGGCGCVVAGASGSGGPSAAWLLAALLGLRASSSRRWRARR
;
A
#
# COMPACT_ATOMS: atom_id res chain seq x y z
N MET A 1 -75.36 -9.32 11.16
CA MET A 1 -74.10 -9.41 10.40
C MET A 1 -73.03 -9.95 11.34
N ASP A 2 -73.09 -11.20 11.80
CA ASP A 2 -73.04 -12.49 11.06
C ASP A 2 -71.62 -12.81 10.60
N ALA A 3 -70.76 -13.65 11.23
CA ALA A 3 -70.83 -14.67 12.30
C ALA A 3 -70.52 -16.12 11.84
N VAL A 4 -69.23 -16.39 11.62
CA VAL A 4 -68.62 -17.73 11.53
C VAL A 4 -67.29 -17.63 12.30
N ARG A 5 -66.98 -18.24 13.47
CA ARG A 5 -67.49 -19.40 14.25
C ARG A 5 -67.34 -20.74 13.51
N ARG A 6 -66.53 -21.75 13.91
CA ARG A 6 -65.84 -22.13 15.19
C ARG A 6 -64.40 -22.61 14.84
N ARG A 7 -63.51 -23.27 15.63
CA ARG A 7 -63.48 -24.16 16.83
C ARG A 7 -62.02 -24.12 17.42
N TRP A 8 -61.66 -24.51 18.68
CA TRP A 8 -62.46 -24.71 19.90
C TRP A 8 -61.71 -24.55 21.26
N ARG A 9 -60.95 -25.56 21.74
CA ARG A 9 -60.34 -25.76 23.11
C ARG A 9 -59.22 -26.84 23.00
N ALA A 10 -58.41 -27.25 24.00
CA ALA A 10 -58.21 -27.03 25.46
C ALA A 10 -56.71 -27.39 25.77
N THR A 11 -55.92 -26.90 26.74
CA THR A 11 -55.98 -26.49 28.18
C THR A 11 -55.82 -27.60 29.25
N TRP A 12 -54.65 -27.66 29.96
CA TRP A 12 -54.52 -27.60 31.44
C TRP A 12 -53.06 -27.59 31.97
N LYS A 13 -52.80 -26.67 32.92
CA LYS A 13 -52.12 -26.75 34.26
C LYS A 13 -50.96 -27.74 34.52
N GLY A 14 -49.92 -27.41 35.30
CA GLY A 14 -49.56 -26.19 36.05
C GLY A 14 -48.76 -26.50 37.36
N TRP A 15 -48.35 -25.50 38.17
CA TRP A 15 -48.26 -25.46 39.67
C TRP A 15 -47.51 -24.17 40.16
N HIS A 16 -47.48 -23.88 41.48
CA HIS A 16 -47.04 -22.59 42.10
C HIS A 16 -45.94 -22.72 43.19
N ARG A 17 -45.08 -21.69 43.32
CA ARG A 17 -44.60 -20.94 44.54
C ARG A 17 -43.38 -20.06 44.14
N ALA A 18 -43.26 -18.75 44.38
CA ALA A 18 -43.34 -17.90 45.60
C ALA A 18 -42.06 -17.98 46.48
N GLY A 19 -41.36 -16.89 46.88
CA GLY A 19 -41.48 -15.42 46.61
C GLY A 19 -40.09 -14.80 46.29
N LEU A 20 -39.64 -13.63 46.78
CA LEU A 20 -40.24 -12.53 47.58
C LEU A 20 -39.25 -11.31 47.67
N GLY A 21 -39.71 -10.05 47.77
CA GLY A 21 -38.92 -8.85 48.15
C GLY A 21 -38.54 -7.84 47.02
N VAL A 22 -38.25 -6.55 47.25
CA VAL A 22 -39.07 -5.40 47.75
C VAL A 22 -38.31 -4.05 47.59
N GLY A 23 -38.98 -2.95 47.18
CA GLY A 23 -38.45 -1.56 47.06
C GLY A 23 -38.34 -1.08 45.59
N LEU A 24 -38.97 -0.01 45.05
CA LEU A 24 -39.11 1.43 45.41
C LEU A 24 -37.79 2.24 45.29
N LEU A 25 -37.71 3.44 44.66
CA LEU A 25 -38.75 4.40 44.21
C LEU A 25 -38.21 5.46 43.19
N GLY A 26 -39.03 5.87 42.19
CA GLY A 26 -39.07 7.23 41.59
C GLY A 26 -37.98 7.64 40.56
N ALA A 27 -38.22 8.61 39.65
CA ALA A 27 -39.44 9.37 39.32
C ALA A 27 -39.43 9.93 37.86
N LEU A 28 -40.53 10.58 37.44
CA LEU A 28 -40.87 10.94 36.05
C LEU A 28 -40.16 12.19 35.49
N SER A 29 -40.15 12.32 34.15
CA SER A 29 -40.59 13.55 33.46
C SER A 29 -41.23 13.22 32.10
N CYS A 30 -42.03 14.12 31.52
CA CYS A 30 -42.78 13.88 30.27
C CYS A 30 -43.27 15.17 29.57
N SER A 31 -43.43 15.10 28.25
CA SER A 31 -44.40 15.84 27.40
C SER A 31 -44.05 17.20 26.75
N SER A 32 -44.37 17.24 25.44
CA SER A 32 -44.97 18.32 24.62
C SER A 32 -44.18 19.58 24.18
N ALA A 33 -44.17 19.78 22.86
CA ALA A 33 -44.03 21.03 22.09
C ALA A 33 -45.45 21.51 21.63
N PRO A 34 -45.72 22.32 20.55
CA PRO A 34 -44.84 23.03 19.60
C PRO A 34 -45.29 24.44 19.07
N SER A 35 -44.46 25.04 18.21
CA SER A 35 -44.79 25.79 16.96
C SER A 35 -45.24 27.28 16.91
N THR A 36 -44.85 27.94 15.80
CA THR A 36 -45.30 29.25 15.22
C THR A 36 -44.91 30.54 15.98
N GLU A 37 -44.82 31.76 15.41
CA GLU A 37 -45.13 32.32 14.06
C GLU A 37 -43.93 33.14 13.47
N ALA A 38 -44.13 33.89 12.36
CA ALA A 38 -43.20 34.86 11.78
C ALA A 38 -43.95 36.10 11.24
N LEU A 39 -43.31 37.28 11.10
CA LEU A 39 -43.60 38.36 10.11
C LEU A 39 -42.81 39.69 10.33
N ALA A 40 -42.72 40.48 9.25
CA ALA A 40 -42.63 41.97 9.16
C ALA A 40 -41.28 42.76 9.32
N GLU A 41 -40.91 43.45 8.24
CA GLU A 41 -40.22 44.77 8.11
C GLU A 41 -41.25 45.95 8.29
N PRO A 42 -40.98 47.31 8.18
CA PRO A 42 -39.93 48.01 7.39
C PRO A 42 -39.43 49.45 7.80
N GLU A 43 -38.62 50.04 6.88
CA GLU A 43 -38.52 51.47 6.44
C GLU A 43 -37.72 52.59 7.18
N GLY A 44 -37.27 53.57 6.38
CA GLY A 44 -36.49 54.81 6.73
C GLY A 44 -35.06 54.83 6.14
N VAL A 45 -34.59 55.64 5.16
CA VAL A 45 -34.96 56.97 4.59
C VAL A 45 -34.59 58.14 5.55
N ASP A 46 -33.83 59.20 5.22
CA ASP A 46 -33.52 59.86 3.92
C ASP A 46 -32.16 60.66 3.88
N SER A 47 -31.67 60.98 2.67
CA SER A 47 -30.89 62.20 2.27
C SER A 47 -29.56 62.63 2.97
N ALA A 48 -28.69 63.51 2.42
CA ALA A 48 -28.21 63.79 1.04
C ALA A 48 -27.04 64.83 1.08
N SER A 49 -26.11 64.80 0.12
CA SER A 49 -25.44 65.98 -0.52
C SER A 49 -24.27 65.55 -1.44
N THR A 50 -23.70 66.48 -2.23
CA THR A 50 -23.03 66.15 -3.51
C THR A 50 -21.78 66.98 -3.83
N VAL A 51 -20.67 66.31 -4.25
CA VAL A 51 -19.91 66.48 -5.54
C VAL A 51 -19.26 67.87 -5.86
N PRO A 52 -18.21 68.04 -6.71
CA PRO A 52 -17.22 67.11 -7.34
C PRO A 52 -15.73 67.45 -7.07
N THR A 53 -14.78 66.63 -7.57
CA THR A 53 -13.75 67.09 -8.55
C THR A 53 -13.08 65.90 -9.28
N GLU A 54 -12.39 66.18 -10.39
CA GLU A 54 -11.89 65.22 -11.42
C GLU A 54 -10.46 64.70 -11.13
N GLY A 55 -9.95 63.60 -11.73
CA GLY A 55 -10.56 62.63 -12.65
C GLY A 55 -9.51 61.82 -13.47
N LEU A 56 -9.98 61.08 -14.48
CA LEU A 56 -9.24 60.38 -15.57
C LEU A 56 -8.37 59.14 -15.23
N GLY A 57 -8.59 58.04 -15.98
CA GLY A 57 -7.67 56.87 -16.05
C GLY A 57 -8.35 55.50 -16.14
N THR A 58 -8.71 55.03 -17.33
CA THR A 58 -9.40 53.73 -17.54
C THR A 58 -8.48 52.62 -18.06
N VAL A 59 -8.59 51.42 -17.49
CA VAL A 59 -8.06 50.15 -18.03
C VAL A 59 -9.19 49.09 -17.93
N PRO A 60 -9.46 48.28 -18.98
CA PRO A 60 -10.64 47.41 -19.01
C PRO A 60 -10.46 46.03 -18.35
N GLU A 61 -11.49 45.66 -17.58
CA GLU A 61 -12.02 44.35 -17.17
C GLU A 61 -11.16 43.07 -17.18
N VAL A 62 -11.15 42.41 -16.01
CA VAL A 62 -10.83 40.98 -15.83
C VAL A 62 -12.12 40.15 -15.98
N PRO A 63 -12.13 38.99 -16.66
CA PRO A 63 -13.30 38.12 -16.76
C PRO A 63 -13.84 37.65 -15.40
N SER A 64 -15.16 37.59 -15.26
CA SER A 64 -15.83 37.33 -13.98
C SER A 64 -15.76 35.87 -13.53
N ARG A 65 -15.61 35.67 -12.22
CA ARG A 65 -15.64 34.33 -11.58
C ARG A 65 -16.97 33.64 -11.85
N ARG A 66 -16.94 32.48 -12.53
CA ARG A 66 -18.06 31.53 -12.53
C ARG A 66 -17.92 30.63 -11.32
N ALA A 67 -18.96 30.51 -10.50
CA ALA A 67 -18.91 29.69 -9.29
C ALA A 67 -18.78 28.20 -9.63
N LEU A 68 -17.70 27.56 -9.18
CA LEU A 68 -17.62 26.11 -9.09
C LEU A 68 -18.41 25.65 -7.86
N GLY A 69 -19.24 24.63 -8.04
CA GLY A 69 -19.95 23.99 -6.93
C GLY A 69 -19.00 23.18 -6.05
N ARG A 70 -19.40 22.91 -4.80
CA ARG A 70 -18.70 21.94 -3.96
C ARG A 70 -18.77 20.56 -4.59
N ALA A 71 -17.62 19.97 -4.91
CA ALA A 71 -17.49 18.52 -4.98
C ALA A 71 -17.64 17.92 -3.55
N ALA A 72 -17.97 16.64 -3.47
CA ALA A 72 -18.09 15.93 -2.19
C ALA A 72 -16.73 15.40 -1.73
N GLU A 73 -16.59 15.16 -0.42
CA GLU A 73 -15.39 14.59 0.19
C GLU A 73 -15.32 13.08 -0.12
N GLY A 74 -14.31 12.68 -0.90
CA GLY A 74 -13.92 11.28 -1.08
C GLY A 74 -12.83 10.89 -0.06
N ALA A 75 -12.90 9.69 0.50
CA ALA A 75 -11.85 9.17 1.37
C ALA A 75 -10.65 8.71 0.52
N GLY A 76 -9.45 9.17 0.87
CA GLY A 76 -8.20 8.80 0.19
C GLY A 76 -6.97 9.23 0.98
N SER A 77 -6.86 10.53 1.28
CA SER A 77 -5.78 11.10 2.09
C SER A 77 -6.29 11.73 3.39
N LEU A 78 -5.44 11.74 4.43
CA LEU A 78 -5.67 12.60 5.60
C LEU A 78 -5.58 14.07 5.16
N PRO A 79 -6.50 14.96 5.61
CA PRO A 79 -6.35 16.40 5.42
C PRO A 79 -4.98 16.87 5.93
N LEU A 80 -4.29 17.72 5.19
CA LEU A 80 -2.88 18.09 5.44
C LEU A 80 -2.59 18.52 6.90
N GLY A 81 -3.53 19.23 7.54
CA GLY A 81 -3.38 19.63 8.95
C GLY A 81 -3.48 18.48 9.96
N LEU A 82 -4.20 17.40 9.63
CA LEU A 82 -4.20 16.15 10.42
C LEU A 82 -2.90 15.36 10.19
N ARG A 83 -2.40 15.30 8.94
CA ARG A 83 -1.11 14.66 8.63
C ARG A 83 0.07 15.33 9.35
N ALA A 84 0.09 16.67 9.37
CA ALA A 84 1.11 17.43 10.08
C ALA A 84 0.99 17.33 11.62
N ALA A 85 -0.23 17.46 12.17
CA ALA A 85 -0.47 17.25 13.59
C ALA A 85 -0.10 15.83 14.04
N TYR A 86 -0.30 14.85 13.17
CA TYR A 86 0.19 13.50 13.36
C TYR A 86 1.73 13.46 13.45
N ILE A 87 2.45 13.91 12.42
CA ILE A 87 3.93 13.85 12.36
C ILE A 87 4.53 14.47 13.63
N ALA A 88 4.10 15.69 13.97
CA ALA A 88 4.54 16.41 15.16
C ALA A 88 4.22 15.68 16.48
N SER A 89 3.14 14.90 16.55
CA SER A 89 2.79 14.13 17.76
C SER A 89 3.70 12.92 17.98
N VAL A 90 4.05 12.17 16.92
CA VAL A 90 5.03 11.08 17.00
C VAL A 90 6.44 11.59 17.23
N GLN A 91 6.81 12.69 16.56
CA GLN A 91 8.12 13.29 16.70
C GLN A 91 8.32 13.89 18.11
N ALA A 92 7.27 14.48 18.71
CA ALA A 92 7.27 14.85 20.14
C ALA A 92 7.20 13.65 21.10
N GLY A 93 6.57 12.54 20.71
CA GLY A 93 6.45 11.30 21.48
C GLY A 93 7.68 10.37 21.42
N ALA A 94 8.70 10.70 20.64
CA ALA A 94 9.84 9.84 20.38
C ALA A 94 10.63 9.46 21.65
N SER A 95 11.08 8.21 21.72
CA SER A 95 11.81 7.71 22.89
C SER A 95 13.22 8.30 23.01
N SER A 96 13.84 8.18 24.18
CA SER A 96 15.20 8.68 24.46
C SER A 96 16.31 8.05 23.59
N ALA A 97 16.01 7.02 22.79
CA ALA A 97 16.91 6.54 21.74
C ALA A 97 17.21 7.62 20.68
N TYR A 98 16.20 8.43 20.35
CA TYR A 98 16.24 9.50 19.36
C TYR A 98 16.81 10.82 19.91
N ALA A 99 17.17 10.88 21.20
CA ALA A 99 17.68 12.08 21.83
C ALA A 99 19.03 12.53 21.25
N VAL A 100 19.19 13.84 21.05
CA VAL A 100 20.40 14.44 20.51
C VAL A 100 21.52 14.49 21.57
N LYS A 101 22.76 14.27 21.13
CA LYS A 101 23.94 14.08 21.98
C LYS A 101 25.05 15.04 21.55
N PRO A 102 25.83 15.62 22.48
CA PRO A 102 26.98 16.45 22.12
C PRO A 102 28.00 15.67 21.27
N ALA A 103 28.52 16.31 20.22
CA ALA A 103 29.50 15.76 19.29
C ALA A 103 30.63 16.77 19.00
N ALA A 104 31.68 16.33 18.31
CA ALA A 104 32.75 17.22 17.88
C ALA A 104 32.23 18.22 16.84
N GLY A 105 32.16 19.51 17.19
CA GLY A 105 31.68 20.57 16.29
C GLY A 105 30.16 20.83 16.32
N GLY A 106 29.40 20.15 17.19
CA GLY A 106 27.95 20.35 17.29
C GLY A 106 27.23 19.23 18.03
N LEU A 107 26.16 18.70 17.43
CA LEU A 107 25.33 17.62 17.96
C LEU A 107 25.31 16.42 17.01
N ARG A 108 25.01 15.23 17.54
CA ARG A 108 24.70 14.01 16.80
C ARG A 108 23.38 13.41 17.30
N ALA A 109 22.57 12.93 16.37
CA ALA A 109 21.39 12.12 16.62
C ALA A 109 21.46 10.82 15.80
N GLU A 110 20.64 9.84 16.17
CA GLU A 110 20.42 8.63 15.39
C GLU A 110 18.92 8.42 15.28
N SER A 111 18.45 7.99 14.11
CA SER A 111 17.08 7.48 13.93
C SER A 111 17.19 5.99 13.59
N PRO A 112 17.05 5.08 14.58
CA PRO A 112 17.18 3.65 14.34
C PRO A 112 16.14 3.08 13.37
N ALA A 113 14.90 3.57 13.42
CA ALA A 113 13.81 3.12 12.54
C ALA A 113 14.00 3.49 11.06
N GLN A 114 14.77 4.54 10.78
CA GLN A 114 15.13 4.99 9.42
C GLN A 114 16.58 4.64 9.05
N ARG A 115 17.32 3.99 9.97
CA ARG A 115 18.75 3.66 9.86
C ARG A 115 19.65 4.86 9.49
N LEU A 116 19.31 6.04 10.01
CA LEU A 116 20.07 7.28 9.79
C LEU A 116 20.96 7.64 10.98
N GLU A 117 22.16 8.12 10.69
CA GLU A 117 22.97 8.96 11.58
C GLU A 117 22.89 10.41 11.11
N THR A 118 22.60 11.32 12.04
CA THR A 118 22.45 12.76 11.78
C THR A 118 23.47 13.54 12.57
N THR A 119 24.23 14.42 11.93
CA THR A 119 25.15 15.37 12.56
C THR A 119 24.70 16.80 12.29
N LEU A 120 24.63 17.63 13.33
CA LEU A 120 24.12 18.99 13.27
C LEU A 120 25.22 19.95 13.73
N THR A 121 25.72 20.77 12.80
CA THR A 121 26.87 21.66 12.99
C THR A 121 26.45 23.12 12.86
N ALA A 122 27.35 24.09 13.05
CA ALA A 122 27.01 25.50 12.92
C ALA A 122 26.58 25.93 11.49
N GLU A 123 27.03 25.22 10.46
CA GLU A 123 26.67 25.47 9.06
C GLU A 123 25.26 24.93 8.74
N GLY A 124 24.99 23.68 9.13
CA GLY A 124 23.74 22.98 8.88
C GLY A 124 23.79 21.50 9.32
N VAL A 125 22.90 20.69 8.76
CA VAL A 125 22.78 19.25 9.05
C VAL A 125 23.46 18.40 7.97
N GLN A 126 24.03 17.26 8.37
CA GLN A 126 24.42 16.16 7.48
C GLN A 126 23.86 14.82 8.00
N LEU A 127 23.19 14.08 7.12
CA LEU A 127 22.67 12.73 7.31
C LEU A 127 23.52 11.71 6.53
N ALA A 128 23.57 10.47 7.02
CA ALA A 128 24.21 9.33 6.38
C ALA A 128 23.59 8.00 6.86
N PRO A 129 23.75 6.88 6.13
CA PRO A 129 23.39 5.55 6.61
C PRO A 129 24.18 5.17 7.87
N ARG A 130 23.50 4.46 8.77
CA ARG A 130 24.03 3.99 10.05
C ARG A 130 24.66 2.60 9.91
N GLY A 131 25.95 2.47 10.28
CA GLY A 131 26.59 1.16 10.48
C GLY A 131 27.58 0.71 9.42
N GLY A 132 28.55 1.56 9.04
CA GLY A 132 29.65 1.14 8.16
C GLY A 132 30.45 2.32 7.61
N GLU A 133 31.13 2.10 6.49
CA GLU A 133 31.52 3.19 5.60
C GLU A 133 30.27 3.67 4.87
N ALA A 134 29.95 4.96 5.01
CA ALA A 134 28.67 5.51 4.55
C ALA A 134 28.58 5.50 3.01
N ALA A 135 27.63 4.75 2.46
CA ALA A 135 27.39 4.63 1.02
C ALA A 135 27.01 5.96 0.34
N TRP A 136 26.48 6.91 1.11
CA TRP A 136 26.26 8.30 0.73
C TRP A 136 26.28 9.20 1.98
N ARG A 137 26.51 10.49 1.76
CA ARG A 137 26.28 11.58 2.72
C ARG A 137 25.38 12.61 2.06
N PHE A 138 24.47 13.19 2.84
CA PHE A 138 23.58 14.24 2.39
C PHE A 138 23.55 15.36 3.41
N GLY A 139 23.87 16.60 3.02
CA GLY A 139 23.81 17.74 3.93
C GLY A 139 22.95 18.88 3.40
N LEU A 140 22.14 19.45 4.29
CA LEU A 140 21.32 20.63 4.06
C LEU A 140 21.87 21.81 4.85
N THR A 141 22.24 22.86 4.12
CA THR A 141 22.76 24.12 4.69
C THR A 141 21.87 25.28 4.25
N PRO A 142 21.17 25.96 5.17
CA PRO A 142 20.40 27.15 4.81
C PRO A 142 21.28 28.22 4.16
N ARG A 143 20.77 28.82 3.09
CA ARG A 143 21.43 29.86 2.30
C ARG A 143 20.87 31.24 2.60
N GLY A 144 19.57 31.28 2.90
CA GLY A 144 18.88 32.46 3.34
C GLY A 144 17.38 32.34 3.14
N TRP A 145 16.70 33.46 3.41
CA TRP A 145 15.27 33.59 3.21
C TRP A 145 14.93 35.02 2.78
N GLY A 146 13.85 35.21 2.02
CA GLY A 146 13.54 36.50 1.43
C GLY A 146 12.21 36.56 0.69
N CYS A 147 11.92 37.74 0.13
CA CYS A 147 10.80 37.95 -0.78
C CYS A 147 11.06 39.16 -1.70
N GLY A 148 10.86 38.96 -3.01
CA GLY A 148 11.33 39.90 -4.05
C GLY A 148 12.84 40.14 -3.97
N ASP A 149 13.29 41.36 -4.30
CA ASP A 149 14.71 41.77 -4.27
C ASP A 149 15.36 41.79 -2.86
N ARG A 150 14.65 41.36 -1.81
CA ARG A 150 15.08 41.49 -0.42
C ARG A 150 15.36 40.13 0.21
N TRP A 151 16.66 39.83 0.31
CA TRP A 151 17.22 38.59 0.85
C TRP A 151 17.88 38.80 2.22
N VAL A 152 17.81 37.78 3.08
CA VAL A 152 18.58 37.66 4.32
C VAL A 152 19.43 36.40 4.21
N SER A 153 20.74 36.55 4.05
CA SER A 153 21.67 35.41 4.04
C SER A 153 21.71 34.72 5.39
N ALA A 154 21.68 33.39 5.40
CA ALA A 154 21.90 32.62 6.61
C ALA A 154 23.37 32.71 7.03
N ALA A 155 23.61 33.18 8.26
CA ALA A 155 24.93 33.10 8.90
C ALA A 155 25.00 31.83 9.77
N PRO A 156 26.18 31.18 9.92
CA PRO A 156 26.35 30.02 10.79
C PRO A 156 25.97 30.32 12.26
N VAL A 157 25.27 29.39 12.91
CA VAL A 157 24.79 29.51 14.29
C VAL A 157 24.97 28.17 14.98
N VAL A 158 25.55 28.16 16.18
CA VAL A 158 25.74 26.94 16.96
C VAL A 158 24.38 26.36 17.36
N PRO A 159 24.07 25.08 17.07
CA PRO A 159 22.80 24.47 17.44
C PRO A 159 22.68 24.24 18.95
N GLU A 160 21.49 24.52 19.50
CA GLU A 160 21.09 24.17 20.86
C GLU A 160 20.16 22.95 20.82
N GLY A 161 20.35 21.97 21.72
CA GLY A 161 19.63 20.69 21.70
C GLY A 161 18.94 20.36 23.02
N GLU A 162 17.67 19.96 22.95
CA GLU A 162 16.86 19.53 24.10
C GLU A 162 16.02 18.31 23.72
N GLY A 163 16.14 17.22 24.48
CA GLY A 163 15.49 15.94 24.13
C GLY A 163 15.97 15.43 22.78
N ASN A 164 15.04 15.29 21.82
CA ASN A 164 15.30 14.97 20.41
C ASN A 164 15.18 16.18 19.47
N ARG A 165 14.93 17.39 20.01
CA ARG A 165 14.82 18.64 19.26
C ARG A 165 16.16 19.36 19.19
N VAL A 166 16.42 20.01 18.05
CA VAL A 166 17.53 20.96 17.86
C VAL A 166 16.98 22.30 17.38
N THR A 167 17.60 23.40 17.79
CA THR A 167 17.20 24.77 17.43
C THR A 167 18.40 25.60 16.97
N TYR A 168 18.19 26.35 15.89
CA TYR A 168 19.11 27.31 15.30
C TYR A 168 18.48 28.72 15.35
N ALA A 169 18.88 29.51 16.34
CA ALA A 169 18.37 30.86 16.54
C ALA A 169 19.01 31.87 15.55
N ARG A 170 18.43 32.03 14.36
CA ARG A 170 18.92 32.96 13.32
C ARG A 170 18.14 34.30 13.36
N ALA A 171 18.64 35.32 12.67
CA ALA A 171 18.14 36.69 12.80
C ALA A 171 16.81 36.93 12.05
N GLY A 172 15.68 36.67 12.72
CA GLY A 172 14.32 36.82 12.17
C GLY A 172 13.70 35.52 11.63
N LEU A 173 14.43 34.41 11.77
CA LEU A 173 13.96 33.06 11.48
C LEU A 173 14.57 32.13 12.54
N THR A 174 13.74 31.26 13.14
CA THR A 174 14.22 30.15 13.95
C THR A 174 14.08 28.87 13.14
N GLU A 175 15.19 28.30 12.73
CA GLU A 175 15.24 26.94 12.17
C GLU A 175 15.29 25.94 13.33
N TRP A 176 14.67 24.79 13.17
CA TRP A 176 14.67 23.74 14.16
C TRP A 176 14.53 22.36 13.49
N TYR A 177 14.93 21.32 14.20
CA TYR A 177 14.80 19.94 13.75
C TYR A 177 14.23 19.07 14.88
N VAL A 178 13.47 18.03 14.55
CA VAL A 178 13.06 16.97 15.49
C VAL A 178 13.43 15.61 14.91
N ASN A 179 14.21 14.84 15.65
CA ASN A 179 14.68 13.52 15.23
C ASN A 179 13.79 12.42 15.84
N GLY A 180 13.29 11.50 15.02
CA GLY A 180 12.36 10.47 15.49
C GLY A 180 12.13 9.34 14.49
N PRO A 181 11.11 8.49 14.70
CA PRO A 181 10.94 7.23 13.97
C PRO A 181 10.51 7.42 12.50
N LEU A 182 9.90 8.57 12.17
CA LEU A 182 9.52 8.92 10.80
C LEU A 182 10.68 9.51 9.99
N GLY A 183 11.75 9.95 10.65
CA GLY A 183 12.84 10.69 10.03
C GLY A 183 13.24 11.91 10.81
N LEU A 184 13.82 12.87 10.09
CA LEU A 184 14.24 14.16 10.63
C LEU A 184 13.26 15.23 10.13
N GLU A 185 12.35 15.64 11.01
CA GLU A 185 11.50 16.82 10.83
C GLU A 185 12.41 18.05 10.79
N GLN A 186 12.22 18.96 9.82
CA GLN A 186 12.98 20.21 9.69
C GLN A 186 11.99 21.37 9.52
N GLY A 187 11.88 22.23 10.53
CA GLY A 187 10.96 23.36 10.50
C GLY A 187 11.62 24.73 10.56
N PHE A 188 10.89 25.73 10.07
CA PHE A 188 11.30 27.12 10.04
C PHE A 188 10.18 28.02 10.59
N THR A 189 10.42 28.63 11.75
CA THR A 189 9.56 29.68 12.31
C THR A 189 10.02 31.05 11.80
N VAL A 190 9.36 31.56 10.76
CA VAL A 190 9.67 32.89 10.18
C VAL A 190 9.01 33.96 11.05
N ALA A 191 9.79 34.77 11.76
CA ALA A 191 9.28 35.63 12.83
C ALA A 191 8.47 36.84 12.33
N ALA A 192 8.83 37.38 11.16
CA ALA A 192 8.15 38.49 10.49
C ALA A 192 8.47 38.46 8.99
N ARG A 193 7.65 39.12 8.17
CA ARG A 193 7.85 39.20 6.71
C ARG A 193 9.26 39.74 6.38
N PRO A 194 10.09 39.02 5.59
CA PRO A 194 11.47 39.45 5.33
C PRO A 194 11.56 40.78 4.56
N CYS A 195 10.64 40.98 3.61
CA CYS A 195 10.49 42.19 2.79
C CYS A 195 9.50 43.19 3.41
N ALA A 196 9.41 44.39 2.82
CA ALA A 196 8.61 45.49 3.34
C ALA A 196 7.09 45.19 3.38
N ALA A 197 6.37 45.98 4.18
CA ALA A 197 4.92 45.84 4.36
C ALA A 197 4.16 45.97 3.01
N GLY A 198 3.26 45.03 2.77
CA GLY A 198 2.48 44.87 1.55
C GLY A 198 1.41 43.78 1.74
N VAL A 199 0.72 43.40 0.66
CA VAL A 199 -0.43 42.46 0.71
C VAL A 199 -0.07 40.98 0.84
N GLY A 200 1.22 40.64 0.85
CA GLY A 200 1.72 39.28 0.67
C GLY A 200 2.29 39.07 -0.73
N GLY A 201 2.39 37.82 -1.17
CA GLY A 201 3.11 37.40 -2.38
C GLY A 201 3.77 36.06 -2.12
N GLU A 202 5.05 35.93 -2.42
CA GLU A 202 5.83 34.72 -2.09
C GLU A 202 6.93 35.01 -1.08
N VAL A 203 7.14 34.09 -0.13
CA VAL A 203 8.34 34.02 0.73
C VAL A 203 9.10 32.74 0.41
N ILE A 204 10.42 32.87 0.28
CA ILE A 204 11.32 31.78 -0.08
C ILE A 204 12.26 31.50 1.08
N VAL A 205 12.47 30.21 1.38
CA VAL A 205 13.59 29.70 2.19
C VAL A 205 14.44 28.81 1.27
N ALA A 206 15.71 29.17 1.05
CA ALA A 206 16.61 28.41 0.18
C ALA A 206 17.67 27.65 0.99
N LEU A 207 17.91 26.41 0.60
CA LEU A 207 18.76 25.42 1.25
C LEU A 207 19.71 24.83 0.20
N ALA A 208 21.02 24.87 0.43
CA ALA A 208 21.99 24.20 -0.44
C ALA A 208 22.22 22.76 0.02
N LEU A 209 22.41 21.91 -0.98
CA LEU A 209 22.71 20.50 -0.87
C LEU A 209 24.22 20.30 -0.89
N THR A 210 24.68 19.28 -0.18
CA THR A 210 26.09 18.88 -0.12
C THR A 210 26.20 17.37 0.06
N GLY A 211 27.33 16.80 -0.37
CA GLY A 211 27.57 15.35 -0.35
C GLY A 211 27.23 14.69 -1.68
N ASP A 212 26.62 13.51 -1.61
CA ASP A 212 26.57 12.54 -2.71
C ASP A 212 25.15 12.31 -3.28
N LEU A 213 24.12 12.96 -2.70
CA LEU A 213 22.74 12.90 -3.19
C LEU A 213 22.35 14.14 -3.99
N HIS A 214 21.70 13.94 -5.14
CA HIS A 214 21.14 14.99 -5.99
C HIS A 214 19.61 15.08 -5.84
N ALA A 215 19.06 16.30 -5.92
CA ALA A 215 17.62 16.53 -5.82
C ALA A 215 16.89 16.36 -7.16
N VAL A 216 15.71 15.74 -7.13
CA VAL A 216 14.73 15.68 -8.22
C VAL A 216 13.36 16.00 -7.65
N LEU A 217 12.70 17.03 -8.16
CA LEU A 217 11.32 17.40 -7.78
C LEU A 217 10.32 16.43 -8.42
N ALA A 218 9.34 15.95 -7.66
CA ALA A 218 8.21 15.19 -8.18
C ALA A 218 7.23 16.09 -8.95
N GLU A 219 6.39 15.52 -9.83
CA GLU A 219 5.51 16.32 -10.70
C GLU A 219 4.42 17.12 -9.94
N ASP A 220 4.12 16.72 -8.70
CA ASP A 220 3.20 17.42 -7.80
C ASP A 220 3.78 18.72 -7.20
N GLY A 221 5.11 18.88 -7.20
CA GLY A 221 5.83 19.96 -6.52
C GLY A 221 5.78 19.88 -4.98
N GLY A 222 5.24 18.79 -4.40
CA GLY A 222 5.08 18.56 -2.97
C GLY A 222 6.24 17.78 -2.35
N THR A 223 6.93 16.95 -3.15
CA THR A 223 8.07 16.12 -2.69
C THR A 223 9.30 16.30 -3.57
N VAL A 224 10.49 16.28 -2.95
CA VAL A 224 11.79 16.14 -3.59
C VAL A 224 12.38 14.77 -3.26
N ALA A 225 12.67 13.98 -4.28
CA ALA A 225 13.45 12.76 -4.16
C ALA A 225 14.95 13.10 -4.15
N LEU A 226 15.69 12.54 -3.19
CA LEU A 226 17.13 12.73 -3.04
C LEU A 226 17.84 11.45 -3.46
N ARG A 227 18.47 11.48 -4.63
CA ARG A 227 18.94 10.30 -5.35
C ARG A 227 20.47 10.16 -5.32
N ASN A 228 20.96 8.94 -5.20
CA ASN A 228 22.39 8.63 -5.19
C ASN A 228 23.01 8.64 -6.61
N GLY A 229 24.29 8.28 -6.71
CA GLY A 229 25.02 8.21 -7.99
C GLY A 229 24.51 7.16 -9.00
N SER A 230 23.72 6.17 -8.55
CA SER A 230 23.02 5.19 -9.41
C SER A 230 21.63 5.68 -9.85
N GLY A 231 21.10 6.75 -9.22
CA GLY A 231 19.76 7.28 -9.47
C GLY A 231 18.67 6.74 -8.54
N GLU A 232 19.02 5.89 -7.57
CA GLU A 232 18.10 5.32 -6.58
C GLU A 232 17.74 6.38 -5.53
N VAL A 233 16.49 6.41 -5.07
CA VAL A 233 16.02 7.36 -4.04
C VAL A 233 16.51 6.89 -2.67
N ALA A 234 17.44 7.63 -2.07
CA ALA A 234 18.01 7.32 -0.76
C ALA A 234 17.34 8.08 0.39
N LEU A 235 16.80 9.28 0.11
CA LEU A 235 15.98 10.07 1.02
C LEU A 235 14.86 10.78 0.24
N ARG A 236 13.85 11.24 0.97
CA ARG A 236 12.79 12.13 0.48
C ARG A 236 12.72 13.35 1.36
N TYR A 237 12.39 14.48 0.76
CA TYR A 237 12.09 15.74 1.44
C TYR A 237 10.70 16.20 1.01
N GLY A 238 9.73 16.15 1.92
CA GLY A 238 8.31 16.29 1.58
C GLY A 238 7.45 16.58 2.80
N GLU A 239 6.19 16.12 2.80
CA GLU A 239 5.20 16.34 3.88
C GLU A 239 4.99 17.83 4.23
N LEU A 240 5.31 18.74 3.30
CA LEU A 240 5.41 20.18 3.52
C LEU A 240 4.10 20.78 4.06
N HIS A 241 4.05 21.03 5.37
CA HIS A 241 2.99 21.80 5.99
C HIS A 241 3.44 23.23 6.26
N VAL A 242 2.54 24.21 6.05
CA VAL A 242 2.81 25.60 6.38
C VAL A 242 1.58 26.24 7.00
N VAL A 243 1.73 26.83 8.19
CA VAL A 243 0.67 27.56 8.89
C VAL A 243 1.10 28.96 9.28
N ASP A 244 0.14 29.88 9.31
CA ASP A 244 0.30 31.21 9.90
C ASP A 244 -0.05 31.21 11.41
N ALA A 245 0.19 32.31 12.10
CA ALA A 245 -0.03 32.45 13.54
C ALA A 245 -1.50 32.35 14.00
N THR A 246 -2.46 32.23 13.08
CA THR A 246 -3.87 31.93 13.37
C THR A 246 -4.21 30.44 13.21
N GLY A 247 -3.23 29.61 12.81
CA GLY A 247 -3.43 28.20 12.47
C GLY A 247 -4.01 27.97 11.07
N ARG A 248 -4.06 29.02 10.22
CA ARG A 248 -4.48 28.87 8.82
C ARG A 248 -3.34 28.24 8.01
N THR A 249 -3.60 27.11 7.38
CA THR A 249 -2.70 26.52 6.38
C THR A 249 -2.55 27.46 5.17
N LEU A 250 -1.31 27.64 4.72
CA LEU A 250 -0.95 28.43 3.53
C LEU A 250 -0.62 27.50 2.35
N ALA A 251 -0.75 28.01 1.12
CA ALA A 251 -0.25 27.28 -0.05
C ALA A 251 1.27 27.38 -0.10
N ALA A 252 1.95 26.25 -0.31
CA ALA A 252 3.39 26.17 -0.45
C ALA A 252 3.79 25.07 -1.44
N ARG A 253 5.03 25.13 -1.93
CA ARG A 253 5.63 24.15 -2.83
C ARG A 253 7.12 24.04 -2.60
N LEU A 254 7.70 22.93 -3.05
CA LEU A 254 9.14 22.78 -3.21
C LEU A 254 9.56 23.15 -4.63
N GLN A 255 10.80 23.62 -4.79
CA GLN A 255 11.47 23.85 -6.07
C GLN A 255 12.93 23.36 -5.96
N VAL A 256 13.51 22.93 -7.07
CA VAL A 256 14.89 22.46 -7.17
C VAL A 256 15.59 23.19 -8.31
N GLU A 257 16.74 23.80 -8.06
CA GLU A 257 17.60 24.38 -9.09
C GLU A 257 19.07 24.02 -8.82
N GLY A 258 19.59 23.04 -9.57
CA GLY A 258 20.92 22.48 -9.33
C GLY A 258 21.04 21.87 -7.93
N ASP A 259 22.04 22.34 -7.18
CA ASP A 259 22.32 21.90 -5.81
C ASP A 259 21.60 22.77 -4.74
N GLU A 260 20.52 23.48 -5.08
CA GLU A 260 19.67 24.19 -4.10
C GLU A 260 18.19 23.73 -4.16
N ILE A 261 17.59 23.49 -2.98
CA ILE A 261 16.15 23.34 -2.77
C ILE A 261 15.60 24.68 -2.23
N ALA A 262 14.48 25.12 -2.78
CA ALA A 262 13.74 26.27 -2.30
C ALA A 262 12.33 25.86 -1.84
N ILE A 263 11.99 26.17 -0.59
CA ILE A 263 10.60 26.15 -0.11
C ILE A 263 9.99 27.50 -0.47
N VAL A 264 8.89 27.51 -1.22
CA VAL A 264 8.18 28.73 -1.61
C VAL A 264 6.76 28.73 -1.05
N VAL A 265 6.45 29.74 -0.24
CA VAL A 265 5.19 29.91 0.48
C VAL A 265 4.43 31.12 -0.06
N ASP A 266 3.14 30.96 -0.38
CA ASP A 266 2.23 32.07 -0.62
C ASP A 266 1.87 32.74 0.71
N ASP A 267 2.38 33.94 0.95
CA ASP A 267 2.14 34.71 2.18
C ASP A 267 1.00 35.75 2.05
N ALA A 268 0.11 35.60 1.05
CA ALA A 268 -1.07 36.44 0.83
C ALA A 268 -1.93 36.65 2.09
N GLY A 269 -1.80 37.85 2.67
CA GLY A 269 -2.46 38.23 3.91
C GLY A 269 -2.12 37.34 5.12
N ALA A 270 -0.97 36.65 5.14
CA ALA A 270 -0.57 35.77 6.23
C ALA A 270 -0.28 36.53 7.54
N VAL A 271 -0.63 35.95 8.68
CA VAL A 271 -0.34 36.52 10.01
C VAL A 271 0.94 35.89 10.57
N TYR A 272 1.97 36.69 10.79
CA TYR A 272 3.27 36.19 11.28
C TYR A 272 3.27 35.94 12.81
N PRO A 273 4.08 34.98 13.32
CA PRO A 273 5.03 34.14 12.59
C PRO A 273 4.39 33.10 11.66
N LEU A 274 5.14 32.68 10.64
CA LEU A 274 4.83 31.46 9.88
C LEU A 274 5.58 30.29 10.50
N VAL A 275 4.99 29.10 10.49
CA VAL A 275 5.68 27.83 10.74
C VAL A 275 5.63 27.02 9.44
N ILE A 276 6.80 26.73 8.90
CA ILE A 276 7.04 25.87 7.74
C ILE A 276 7.61 24.55 8.28
N ASP A 277 7.13 23.40 7.80
CA ASP A 277 7.38 22.10 8.42
C ASP A 277 7.37 20.94 7.40
N PRO A 278 8.50 20.70 6.70
CA PRO A 278 8.77 19.47 5.93
C PRO A 278 9.54 18.37 6.71
N LEU A 279 9.36 17.13 6.25
CA LEU A 279 10.03 15.92 6.77
C LEU A 279 11.13 15.41 5.83
N ILE A 280 12.26 14.96 6.39
CA ILE A 280 13.29 14.17 5.71
C ILE A 280 13.14 12.69 6.14
N GLU A 281 12.71 11.80 5.23
CA GLU A 281 12.49 10.37 5.50
C GLU A 281 13.10 9.45 4.45
N THR A 282 13.14 8.13 4.69
CA THR A 282 13.56 7.12 3.69
C THR A 282 12.42 6.65 2.77
N GLY A 283 11.17 7.01 3.05
CA GLY A 283 10.00 6.58 2.26
C GLY A 283 9.52 5.16 2.53
N GLN A 284 10.01 4.50 3.59
CA GLN A 284 9.63 3.14 3.99
C GLN A 284 9.56 2.97 5.51
N THR A 285 8.97 1.86 5.98
CA THR A 285 8.92 1.48 7.40
C THR A 285 9.32 0.02 7.57
N LYS A 286 10.43 -0.26 8.27
CA LYS A 286 10.83 -1.63 8.65
C LYS A 286 10.00 -2.10 9.85
N LEU A 287 9.34 -3.24 9.68
CA LEU A 287 8.61 -3.99 10.70
C LEU A 287 9.50 -5.10 11.24
N LEU A 288 9.51 -5.25 12.57
CA LEU A 288 10.22 -6.30 13.30
C LEU A 288 9.28 -6.91 14.34
N ALA A 289 9.39 -8.22 14.58
CA ALA A 289 8.75 -8.85 15.73
C ALA A 289 9.33 -8.29 17.04
N ALA A 290 8.46 -7.85 17.96
CA ALA A 290 8.85 -7.33 19.28
C ALA A 290 9.58 -8.36 20.16
N ASP A 291 9.48 -9.65 19.82
CA ASP A 291 10.21 -10.77 20.43
C ASP A 291 11.04 -11.57 19.40
N GLY A 292 11.36 -10.97 18.25
CA GLY A 292 12.16 -11.57 17.18
C GLY A 292 13.57 -11.96 17.62
N LYS A 293 14.08 -13.07 17.05
CA LYS A 293 15.36 -13.71 17.40
C LYS A 293 15.91 -14.47 16.20
N GLU A 294 17.21 -14.75 16.22
CA GLU A 294 17.92 -15.74 15.39
C GLU A 294 17.02 -16.92 14.95
N GLY A 295 16.96 -17.18 13.65
CA GLY A 295 16.27 -18.32 13.05
C GLY A 295 14.73 -18.30 13.10
N HIS A 296 14.06 -17.23 13.53
CA HIS A 296 12.59 -17.17 13.54
C HIS A 296 11.96 -17.01 12.13
N HIS A 297 12.72 -16.51 11.14
CA HIS A 297 12.26 -16.26 9.77
C HIS A 297 10.98 -15.38 9.69
N PHE A 298 10.93 -14.30 10.47
CA PHE A 298 9.86 -13.31 10.36
C PHE A 298 9.92 -12.64 8.98
N GLY A 299 8.78 -12.47 8.31
CA GLY A 299 8.77 -11.98 6.92
C GLY A 299 8.75 -13.09 5.88
N TYR A 300 8.63 -14.37 6.28
CA TYR A 300 8.52 -15.50 5.33
C TYR A 300 7.23 -15.48 4.51
N SER A 301 6.14 -14.98 5.10
CA SER A 301 4.89 -14.70 4.41
C SER A 301 4.31 -13.37 4.88
N VAL A 302 3.64 -12.63 3.98
CA VAL A 302 3.08 -11.31 4.28
C VAL A 302 1.70 -11.13 3.66
N ALA A 303 0.82 -10.37 4.33
CA ALA A 303 -0.48 -9.95 3.81
C ALA A 303 -0.84 -8.55 4.35
N VAL A 304 -1.59 -7.76 3.58
CA VAL A 304 -2.01 -6.41 3.97
C VAL A 304 -3.42 -6.12 3.46
N ALA A 305 -4.23 -5.41 4.25
CA ALA A 305 -5.53 -4.88 3.86
C ALA A 305 -5.78 -3.54 4.59
N GLY A 306 -5.76 -2.44 3.83
CA GLY A 306 -5.83 -1.09 4.40
C GLY A 306 -4.75 -0.86 5.47
N ASP A 307 -5.17 -0.43 6.65
CA ASP A 307 -4.31 -0.14 7.81
C ASP A 307 -3.89 -1.37 8.64
N THR A 308 -4.11 -2.61 8.15
CA THR A 308 -3.68 -3.83 8.86
C THR A 308 -2.74 -4.67 8.01
N ALA A 309 -1.62 -5.07 8.60
CA ALA A 309 -0.58 -5.91 8.02
C ALA A 309 -0.37 -7.16 8.87
N VAL A 310 -0.10 -8.30 8.24
CA VAL A 310 0.22 -9.56 8.92
C VAL A 310 1.50 -10.13 8.34
N VAL A 311 2.38 -10.59 9.23
CA VAL A 311 3.70 -11.13 8.88
C VAL A 311 3.90 -12.49 9.56
N GLY A 312 4.17 -13.53 8.78
CA GLY A 312 4.47 -14.88 9.26
C GLY A 312 5.92 -15.07 9.67
N ALA A 313 6.13 -15.91 10.69
CA ALA A 313 7.43 -16.34 11.21
C ALA A 313 7.39 -17.85 11.50
N LEU A 314 7.50 -18.67 10.45
CA LEU A 314 7.20 -20.11 10.51
C LEU A 314 8.16 -20.95 11.39
N LEU A 315 9.28 -20.37 11.83
CA LEU A 315 10.26 -21.04 12.67
C LEU A 315 10.24 -20.58 14.14
N ASP A 316 9.34 -19.65 14.52
CA ASP A 316 9.19 -19.19 15.91
C ASP A 316 9.07 -20.36 16.91
N GLY A 317 9.85 -20.26 17.98
CA GLY A 317 10.03 -21.33 18.97
C GLY A 317 9.06 -21.33 20.16
N GLU A 318 8.12 -20.40 20.28
CA GLU A 318 7.42 -20.14 21.55
C GLU A 318 6.63 -21.35 22.08
N ARG A 319 5.97 -22.10 21.18
CA ARG A 319 5.22 -23.33 21.53
C ARG A 319 6.04 -24.61 21.31
N GLY A 320 7.33 -24.49 21.03
CA GLY A 320 8.23 -25.55 20.60
C GLY A 320 9.00 -25.15 19.34
N ALA A 321 10.15 -25.77 19.09
CA ALA A 321 11.00 -25.45 17.94
C ALA A 321 10.21 -25.51 16.62
N ALA A 322 10.23 -24.43 15.83
CA ALA A 322 9.47 -24.31 14.60
C ALA A 322 7.96 -24.59 14.71
N ALA A 323 7.35 -24.25 15.86
CA ALA A 323 5.90 -24.20 15.98
C ALA A 323 5.30 -23.09 15.12
N GLY A 324 6.00 -21.96 15.05
CA GLY A 324 5.68 -20.83 14.19
C GLY A 324 4.67 -19.83 14.79
N ALA A 325 4.73 -18.60 14.32
CA ALA A 325 3.90 -17.48 14.72
C ALA A 325 3.45 -16.63 13.52
N ALA A 326 2.42 -15.82 13.71
CA ALA A 326 2.07 -14.75 12.79
C ALA A 326 1.78 -13.47 13.59
N TYR A 327 2.28 -12.33 13.12
CA TYR A 327 2.24 -11.06 13.84
C TYR A 327 1.31 -10.09 13.14
N VAL A 328 0.42 -9.43 13.89
CA VAL A 328 -0.49 -8.42 13.36
C VAL A 328 0.06 -7.04 13.70
N PHE A 329 0.31 -6.23 12.66
CA PHE A 329 0.65 -4.82 12.76
C PHE A 329 -0.54 -3.98 12.30
N VAL A 330 -0.76 -2.84 12.96
CA VAL A 330 -1.78 -1.88 12.56
C VAL A 330 -1.15 -0.51 12.41
N ARG A 331 -1.46 0.16 11.30
CA ARG A 331 -1.19 1.58 11.09
C ARG A 331 -2.21 2.37 11.88
N SER A 332 -1.77 2.97 12.98
CA SER A 332 -2.54 4.02 13.65
C SER A 332 -2.24 5.36 12.98
N GLU A 333 -2.56 6.48 13.63
CA GLU A 333 -1.80 7.70 13.36
C GLU A 333 -0.31 7.41 13.60
N GLU A 334 0.09 6.94 14.79
CA GLU A 334 1.47 6.65 15.28
C GLU A 334 2.40 5.75 14.41
N GLY A 335 1.98 5.38 13.20
CA GLY A 335 2.71 4.49 12.29
C GLY A 335 2.33 3.02 12.51
N TRP A 336 3.16 2.12 11.99
CA TRP A 336 2.91 0.69 12.13
C TRP A 336 3.36 0.18 13.50
N THR A 337 2.41 -0.32 14.29
CA THR A 337 2.67 -0.88 15.63
C THR A 337 2.21 -2.32 15.72
N GLN A 338 2.95 -3.18 16.41
CA GLN A 338 2.56 -4.59 16.61
C GLN A 338 1.37 -4.67 17.59
N GLN A 339 0.19 -4.98 17.07
CA GLN A 339 -1.05 -5.12 17.85
C GLN A 339 -1.16 -6.51 18.51
N ALA A 340 -0.71 -7.58 17.84
CA ALA A 340 -0.86 -8.95 18.34
C ALA A 340 0.22 -9.91 17.82
N LYS A 341 0.48 -10.98 18.57
CA LYS A 341 1.11 -12.22 18.10
C LYS A 341 0.05 -13.32 18.12
N LEU A 342 -0.17 -13.94 16.97
CA LEU A 342 -1.08 -15.07 16.76
C LEU A 342 -0.29 -16.37 16.85
N LEU A 343 -0.89 -17.37 17.49
CA LEU A 343 -0.32 -18.71 17.67
C LEU A 343 -1.44 -19.74 17.49
N ALA A 344 -1.16 -20.84 16.81
CA ALA A 344 -2.08 -21.97 16.71
C ALA A 344 -2.49 -22.51 18.09
N SER A 345 -3.80 -22.65 18.35
CA SER A 345 -4.35 -23.10 19.64
C SER A 345 -3.74 -24.42 20.14
N ASP A 346 -3.48 -25.35 19.22
CA ASP A 346 -2.91 -26.67 19.42
C ASP A 346 -1.53 -26.83 18.70
N GLY A 347 -0.85 -25.71 18.43
CA GLY A 347 0.48 -25.70 17.82
C GLY A 347 1.60 -26.12 18.76
N GLY A 348 2.67 -26.69 18.18
CA GLY A 348 3.92 -27.06 18.84
C GLY A 348 4.99 -27.44 17.82
N ILE A 349 6.04 -28.17 18.25
CA ILE A 349 7.24 -28.52 17.44
C ILE A 349 6.92 -28.91 15.99
N ASP A 350 7.57 -28.29 15.01
CA ASP A 350 7.49 -28.57 13.56
C ASP A 350 6.08 -28.43 12.91
N ASP A 351 5.20 -27.59 13.45
CA ASP A 351 3.90 -27.25 12.81
C ASP A 351 4.01 -26.17 11.72
N HIS A 352 5.03 -25.30 11.75
CA HIS A 352 5.26 -24.21 10.80
C HIS A 352 4.07 -23.24 10.62
N PHE A 353 3.40 -22.85 11.71
CA PHE A 353 2.36 -21.83 11.67
C PHE A 353 2.93 -20.47 11.23
N GLY A 354 2.33 -19.84 10.22
CA GLY A 354 2.88 -18.66 9.55
C GLY A 354 3.69 -18.97 8.29
N ALA A 355 3.70 -20.22 7.82
CA ALA A 355 4.19 -20.58 6.49
C ALA A 355 3.48 -19.79 5.38
N SER A 356 2.17 -19.54 5.53
CA SER A 356 1.42 -18.59 4.71
C SER A 356 0.42 -17.79 5.55
N VAL A 357 0.11 -16.57 5.09
CA VAL A 357 -0.88 -15.67 5.70
C VAL A 357 -1.70 -14.99 4.62
N ALA A 358 -2.99 -14.76 4.89
CA ALA A 358 -3.88 -13.97 4.04
C ALA A 358 -4.93 -13.27 4.92
N MET A 359 -5.53 -12.16 4.43
CA MET A 359 -6.56 -11.45 5.17
C MET A 359 -7.64 -10.84 4.28
N SER A 360 -8.82 -10.62 4.86
CA SER A 360 -9.96 -9.97 4.22
C SER A 360 -10.77 -9.21 5.27
N GLY A 361 -10.45 -7.93 5.46
CA GLY A 361 -10.99 -7.12 6.57
C GLY A 361 -10.57 -7.71 7.93
N ASP A 362 -11.49 -7.74 8.89
CA ASP A 362 -11.26 -8.26 10.26
C ASP A 362 -11.12 -9.80 10.36
N THR A 363 -10.76 -10.49 9.27
CA THR A 363 -10.49 -11.93 9.23
C THR A 363 -9.12 -12.22 8.64
N ILE A 364 -8.29 -12.96 9.40
CA ILE A 364 -6.97 -13.43 9.00
C ILE A 364 -7.01 -14.96 8.88
N VAL A 365 -6.39 -15.51 7.85
CA VAL A 365 -6.10 -16.94 7.73
C VAL A 365 -4.59 -17.15 7.83
N VAL A 366 -4.17 -18.09 8.67
CA VAL A 366 -2.77 -18.49 8.82
C VAL A 366 -2.61 -19.97 8.50
N GLY A 367 -1.74 -20.30 7.56
CA GLY A 367 -1.36 -21.66 7.21
C GLY A 367 -0.29 -22.25 8.14
N ALA A 368 -0.35 -23.56 8.35
CA ALA A 368 0.64 -24.35 9.08
C ALA A 368 0.80 -25.70 8.38
N MET A 369 1.70 -25.76 7.39
CA MET A 369 1.87 -26.93 6.51
C MET A 369 2.29 -28.21 7.27
N ALA A 370 2.95 -28.05 8.43
CA ALA A 370 3.65 -29.08 9.19
C ALA A 370 4.73 -29.85 8.39
N THR A 371 5.69 -30.45 9.09
CA THR A 371 6.70 -31.31 8.44
C THR A 371 6.17 -32.73 8.18
N PRO A 372 6.75 -33.49 7.24
CA PRO A 372 6.50 -34.93 7.11
C PRO A 372 6.76 -35.70 8.42
N GLN A 373 7.72 -35.26 9.24
CA GLN A 373 8.07 -35.82 10.55
C GLN A 373 6.93 -35.69 11.56
N ARG A 374 6.08 -34.67 11.44
CA ARG A 374 4.86 -34.49 12.24
C ARG A 374 3.78 -35.55 11.96
N ALA A 375 3.86 -36.26 10.84
CA ALA A 375 2.90 -37.25 10.37
C ALA A 375 1.44 -36.72 10.30
N THR A 376 1.26 -35.44 9.98
CA THR A 376 -0.05 -34.82 9.72
C THR A 376 -0.11 -34.21 8.31
N ALA A 377 -1.31 -33.84 7.86
CA ALA A 377 -1.50 -33.13 6.60
C ALA A 377 -1.10 -31.65 6.66
N GLY A 378 -0.95 -31.07 7.86
CA GLY A 378 -0.99 -29.62 8.09
C GLY A 378 -2.39 -29.13 8.47
N ALA A 379 -2.53 -27.80 8.58
CA ALA A 379 -3.78 -27.11 8.90
C ALA A 379 -3.76 -25.65 8.40
N ALA A 380 -4.93 -25.01 8.40
CA ALA A 380 -5.04 -23.55 8.36
C ALA A 380 -5.97 -23.09 9.49
N TYR A 381 -5.75 -21.87 10.01
CA TYR A 381 -6.46 -21.34 11.17
C TYR A 381 -7.07 -19.99 10.82
N VAL A 382 -8.35 -19.80 11.15
CA VAL A 382 -9.05 -18.54 10.93
C VAL A 382 -9.08 -17.77 12.24
N PHE A 383 -8.55 -16.56 12.22
CA PHE A 383 -8.60 -15.59 13.31
C PHE A 383 -9.54 -14.45 12.92
N VAL A 384 -10.35 -14.00 13.87
CA VAL A 384 -11.24 -12.84 13.71
C VAL A 384 -10.97 -11.80 14.78
N ARG A 385 -11.12 -10.53 14.41
CA ARG A 385 -11.01 -9.40 15.33
C ARG A 385 -12.30 -9.23 16.14
N SER A 386 -12.17 -8.82 17.38
CA SER A 386 -13.25 -8.39 18.28
C SER A 386 -12.79 -7.18 19.10
N GLU A 387 -13.67 -6.65 19.94
CA GLU A 387 -13.33 -5.60 20.93
C GLU A 387 -12.22 -6.06 21.92
N GLU A 388 -12.02 -7.37 22.10
CA GLU A 388 -11.00 -7.96 22.97
C GLU A 388 -9.69 -8.28 22.24
N GLY A 389 -9.61 -8.03 20.92
CA GLY A 389 -8.43 -8.31 20.08
C GLY A 389 -8.67 -9.43 19.07
N TRP A 390 -7.61 -10.18 18.73
CA TRP A 390 -7.67 -11.27 17.74
C TRP A 390 -7.90 -12.62 18.39
N THR A 391 -8.91 -13.35 17.92
CA THR A 391 -9.32 -14.65 18.49
C THR A 391 -9.39 -15.72 17.41
N GLN A 392 -8.94 -16.95 17.72
CA GLN A 392 -9.00 -18.06 16.78
C GLN A 392 -10.44 -18.61 16.71
N GLN A 393 -11.10 -18.40 15.59
CA GLN A 393 -12.48 -18.86 15.34
C GLN A 393 -12.52 -20.33 14.91
N ALA A 394 -11.64 -20.74 13.99
CA ALA A 394 -11.72 -22.07 13.37
C ALA A 394 -10.34 -22.66 13.05
N LYS A 395 -10.28 -23.99 12.93
CA LYS A 395 -9.15 -24.75 12.38
C LYS A 395 -9.62 -25.59 11.19
N LEU A 396 -9.25 -25.15 10.00
CA LEU A 396 -9.52 -25.82 8.73
C LEU A 396 -8.54 -27.00 8.53
N ARG A 397 -9.01 -28.07 7.90
CA ARG A 397 -8.24 -29.31 7.64
C ARG A 397 -8.71 -29.94 6.33
N ALA A 398 -7.80 -30.55 5.58
CA ALA A 398 -8.14 -31.34 4.40
C ALA A 398 -9.11 -32.48 4.73
N MET A 399 -10.18 -32.61 3.94
CA MET A 399 -11.06 -33.78 4.01
C MET A 399 -10.32 -35.01 3.51
N ARG A 400 -10.01 -35.94 4.44
CA ARG A 400 -9.15 -37.13 4.25
C ARG A 400 -7.65 -36.84 4.05
N GLY A 401 -7.16 -35.68 4.48
CA GLY A 401 -5.72 -35.38 4.40
C GLY A 401 -4.84 -36.42 5.10
N GLN A 402 -3.67 -36.68 4.51
CA GLN A 402 -2.68 -37.69 4.86
C GLN A 402 -1.38 -37.04 5.37
N ALA A 403 -0.45 -37.86 5.88
CA ALA A 403 0.82 -37.35 6.40
C ALA A 403 1.70 -36.78 5.27
N GLY A 404 1.97 -35.48 5.31
CA GLY A 404 2.85 -34.80 4.36
C GLY A 404 2.19 -34.13 3.16
N ASP A 405 0.86 -33.98 3.12
CA ASP A 405 0.14 -33.31 2.02
C ASP A 405 0.48 -31.80 1.86
N LEU A 406 1.12 -31.18 2.87
CA LEU A 406 1.44 -29.75 2.98
C LEU A 406 0.21 -28.82 2.94
N PHE A 407 -0.92 -29.27 3.48
CA PHE A 407 -2.14 -28.47 3.63
C PHE A 407 -1.88 -27.25 4.52
N GLY A 408 -1.96 -26.05 3.96
CA GLY A 408 -1.59 -24.80 4.63
C GLY A 408 -0.21 -24.25 4.23
N GLU A 409 0.45 -24.83 3.23
CA GLU A 409 1.60 -24.22 2.56
C GLU A 409 1.20 -22.88 1.92
N ALA A 410 0.04 -22.82 1.27
CA ALA A 410 -0.55 -21.59 0.74
C ALA A 410 -1.99 -21.40 1.24
N VAL A 411 -2.38 -20.15 1.54
CA VAL A 411 -3.75 -19.76 1.92
C VAL A 411 -4.17 -18.48 1.21
N ALA A 412 -5.45 -18.34 0.88
CA ALA A 412 -6.04 -17.12 0.36
C ALA A 412 -7.49 -16.95 0.88
N ILE A 413 -7.96 -15.70 1.02
CA ILE A 413 -9.31 -15.37 1.50
C ILE A 413 -9.91 -14.21 0.72
N SER A 414 -11.21 -14.28 0.42
CA SER A 414 -12.00 -13.17 -0.14
C SER A 414 -13.40 -13.19 0.48
N GLY A 415 -13.63 -12.34 1.48
CA GLY A 415 -14.84 -12.38 2.31
C GLY A 415 -15.01 -13.74 2.99
N GLU A 416 -16.18 -14.35 2.81
CA GLU A 416 -16.58 -15.61 3.45
C GLU A 416 -16.07 -16.87 2.70
N LEU A 417 -15.05 -16.73 1.84
CA LEU A 417 -14.47 -17.77 1.00
C LEU A 417 -12.97 -17.90 1.25
N VAL A 418 -12.51 -19.08 1.68
CA VAL A 418 -11.10 -19.40 1.95
C VAL A 418 -10.65 -20.54 1.05
N VAL A 419 -9.43 -20.43 0.51
CA VAL A 419 -8.75 -21.48 -0.26
C VAL A 419 -7.47 -21.87 0.48
N VAL A 420 -7.21 -23.16 0.59
CA VAL A 420 -6.00 -23.72 1.22
C VAL A 420 -5.33 -24.70 0.26
N GLY A 421 -4.08 -24.44 -0.09
CA GLY A 421 -3.24 -25.30 -0.91
C GLY A 421 -2.68 -26.49 -0.12
N ALA A 422 -2.50 -27.62 -0.82
CA ALA A 422 -1.89 -28.86 -0.34
C ALA A 422 -1.10 -29.49 -1.49
N SER A 423 0.07 -28.93 -1.81
CA SER A 423 0.86 -29.25 -3.03
C SER A 423 1.32 -30.70 -3.12
N SER A 424 1.36 -31.41 -1.99
CA SER A 424 1.85 -32.78 -1.90
C SER A 424 0.75 -33.83 -1.78
N ASP A 425 -0.54 -33.43 -1.82
CA ASP A 425 -1.68 -34.35 -1.82
C ASP A 425 -1.58 -35.36 -3.00
N PRO A 426 -1.64 -36.68 -2.73
CA PRO A 426 -1.31 -37.69 -3.73
C PRO A 426 -2.53 -38.30 -4.47
N GLU A 427 -3.63 -37.55 -4.67
CA GLU A 427 -4.86 -38.06 -5.33
C GLU A 427 -4.62 -38.73 -6.69
N HIS A 428 -3.76 -38.15 -7.54
CA HIS A 428 -3.41 -38.71 -8.85
C HIS A 428 -2.02 -39.42 -8.83
N GLY A 429 -1.11 -38.98 -7.96
CA GLY A 429 0.17 -39.62 -7.70
C GLY A 429 1.04 -38.76 -6.77
N PRO A 430 2.27 -39.18 -6.44
CA PRO A 430 3.15 -38.40 -5.56
C PRO A 430 3.29 -36.96 -6.05
N PHE A 431 2.99 -36.00 -5.16
CA PHE A 431 3.05 -34.56 -5.45
C PHE A 431 2.15 -34.06 -6.60
N SER A 432 1.05 -34.76 -6.91
CA SER A 432 0.02 -34.22 -7.84
C SER A 432 -0.61 -32.92 -7.30
N GLY A 433 -0.87 -32.88 -6.00
CA GLY A 433 -1.36 -31.70 -5.29
C GLY A 433 -2.88 -31.47 -5.35
N ALA A 434 -3.37 -30.62 -4.45
CA ALA A 434 -4.75 -30.22 -4.33
C ALA A 434 -4.92 -28.79 -3.78
N ALA A 435 -6.10 -28.20 -4.02
CA ALA A 435 -6.54 -27.00 -3.33
C ALA A 435 -7.94 -27.20 -2.74
N HIS A 436 -8.14 -26.83 -1.48
CA HIS A 436 -9.37 -27.04 -0.75
C HIS A 436 -10.11 -25.72 -0.54
N VAL A 437 -11.38 -25.70 -0.92
CA VAL A 437 -12.27 -24.55 -0.76
C VAL A 437 -13.11 -24.70 0.50
N PHE A 438 -13.10 -23.68 1.35
CA PHE A 438 -13.93 -23.55 2.53
C PHE A 438 -14.83 -22.32 2.40
N VAL A 439 -16.11 -22.47 2.74
CA VAL A 439 -17.08 -21.38 2.75
C VAL A 439 -17.65 -21.21 4.15
N ARG A 440 -17.82 -19.97 4.58
CA ARG A 440 -18.49 -19.68 5.86
C ARG A 440 -20.00 -19.57 5.66
N SER A 441 -20.76 -20.14 6.60
CA SER A 441 -22.21 -20.04 6.64
C SER A 441 -22.67 -20.04 8.09
N GLU A 442 -23.67 -19.23 8.43
CA GLU A 442 -24.24 -19.12 9.79
C GLU A 442 -23.20 -18.86 10.91
N GLY A 443 -22.01 -18.36 10.54
CA GLY A 443 -20.86 -18.07 11.43
C GLY A 443 -19.73 -19.09 11.38
N GLU A 444 -20.01 -20.32 10.94
CA GLU A 444 -19.11 -21.49 10.93
C GLU A 444 -18.47 -21.74 9.56
N TRP A 445 -17.31 -22.39 9.52
CA TRP A 445 -16.57 -22.70 8.29
C TRP A 445 -16.74 -24.16 7.84
N TYR A 446 -17.13 -24.37 6.59
CA TYR A 446 -17.40 -25.69 6.01
C TYR A 446 -16.53 -25.97 4.79
N HIS A 447 -15.96 -27.18 4.70
CA HIS A 447 -15.30 -27.66 3.49
C HIS A 447 -16.33 -27.85 2.37
N GLN A 448 -16.17 -27.12 1.27
CA GLN A 448 -17.10 -27.11 0.14
C GLN A 448 -16.63 -28.00 -1.01
N ALA A 449 -15.32 -27.95 -1.35
CA ALA A 449 -14.75 -28.69 -2.47
C ALA A 449 -13.27 -28.98 -2.29
N LYS A 450 -12.81 -30.08 -2.89
CA LYS A 450 -11.40 -30.32 -3.25
C LYS A 450 -11.29 -30.05 -4.76
N LEU A 451 -10.32 -29.24 -5.15
CA LEU A 451 -9.93 -28.94 -6.52
C LEU A 451 -8.63 -29.68 -6.81
N THR A 452 -8.48 -30.15 -8.04
CA THR A 452 -7.27 -30.80 -8.59
C THR A 452 -7.04 -30.30 -10.02
N GLY A 453 -5.81 -30.41 -10.51
CA GLY A 453 -5.42 -30.03 -11.88
C GLY A 453 -5.73 -31.13 -12.90
N ALA A 454 -4.83 -31.27 -13.88
CA ALA A 454 -4.79 -32.45 -14.75
C ALA A 454 -4.62 -33.75 -13.94
N GLN A 455 -4.78 -34.91 -14.60
CA GLN A 455 -4.58 -36.23 -13.98
C GLN A 455 -3.12 -36.67 -14.05
N GLU A 456 -2.21 -35.72 -13.83
CA GLU A 456 -0.77 -35.86 -13.99
C GLU A 456 -0.10 -35.90 -12.60
N VAL A 457 1.22 -36.04 -12.56
CA VAL A 457 1.96 -36.36 -11.33
C VAL A 457 3.23 -35.52 -11.19
N ALA A 458 3.48 -35.06 -9.97
CA ALA A 458 4.53 -34.12 -9.58
C ALA A 458 4.30 -32.62 -9.90
N ASP A 459 3.13 -32.26 -10.45
CA ASP A 459 2.74 -30.90 -10.86
C ASP A 459 2.74 -29.86 -9.72
N ARG A 460 2.60 -30.33 -8.47
CA ARG A 460 2.45 -29.50 -7.25
C ARG A 460 1.25 -28.57 -7.25
N PHE A 461 0.12 -29.00 -7.82
CA PHE A 461 -1.12 -28.23 -7.84
C PHE A 461 -1.50 -27.75 -6.43
N GLY A 462 -1.69 -26.46 -6.23
CA GLY A 462 -1.95 -25.89 -4.91
C GLY A 462 -0.72 -25.37 -4.16
N GLY A 463 0.49 -25.46 -4.74
CA GLY A 463 1.68 -24.78 -4.19
C GLY A 463 1.56 -23.25 -4.15
N SER A 464 0.64 -22.66 -4.91
CA SER A 464 0.16 -21.29 -4.70
C SER A 464 -1.35 -21.21 -4.96
N VAL A 465 -2.05 -20.34 -4.23
CA VAL A 465 -3.51 -20.11 -4.38
C VAL A 465 -3.85 -18.64 -4.22
N ALA A 466 -4.83 -18.15 -4.97
CA ALA A 466 -5.39 -16.80 -4.82
C ALA A 466 -6.90 -16.79 -5.10
N VAL A 467 -7.63 -15.81 -4.58
CA VAL A 467 -9.09 -15.73 -4.72
C VAL A 467 -9.58 -14.28 -4.73
N SER A 468 -10.47 -13.95 -5.67
CA SER A 468 -11.13 -12.63 -5.76
C SER A 468 -12.54 -12.83 -6.34
N GLU A 469 -13.55 -12.24 -5.68
CA GLU A 469 -14.94 -12.18 -6.18
C GLU A 469 -15.56 -13.54 -6.57
N GLY A 470 -15.14 -14.62 -5.91
CA GLY A 470 -15.61 -15.99 -6.20
C GLY A 470 -14.92 -16.67 -7.39
N THR A 471 -13.89 -16.06 -7.98
CA THR A 471 -12.92 -16.70 -8.88
C THR A 471 -11.71 -17.17 -8.05
N VAL A 472 -11.32 -18.42 -8.19
CA VAL A 472 -10.16 -19.03 -7.53
C VAL A 472 -9.08 -19.33 -8.57
N VAL A 473 -7.84 -19.00 -8.26
CA VAL A 473 -6.66 -19.35 -9.07
C VAL A 473 -5.77 -20.29 -8.27
N VAL A 474 -5.27 -21.33 -8.91
CA VAL A 474 -4.39 -22.33 -8.30
C VAL A 474 -3.16 -22.53 -9.19
N GLY A 475 -1.96 -22.32 -8.65
CA GLY A 475 -0.70 -22.60 -9.35
C GLY A 475 -0.33 -24.08 -9.31
N SER A 476 0.32 -24.54 -10.37
CA SER A 476 0.78 -25.93 -10.58
C SER A 476 2.16 -25.86 -11.23
N SER A 477 3.20 -25.65 -10.42
CA SER A 477 4.51 -25.17 -10.92
C SER A 477 5.41 -26.23 -11.55
N GLY A 478 4.97 -27.50 -11.59
CA GLY A 478 5.63 -28.60 -12.31
C GLY A 478 4.72 -29.23 -13.37
N ASP A 479 3.69 -28.50 -13.82
CA ASP A 479 2.75 -28.97 -14.85
C ASP A 479 3.44 -29.06 -16.23
N ASP A 480 3.35 -30.23 -16.86
CA ASP A 480 4.01 -30.58 -18.13
C ASP A 480 3.20 -30.15 -19.37
N SER A 481 2.00 -29.58 -19.23
CA SER A 481 1.04 -29.38 -20.33
C SER A 481 1.50 -28.49 -21.48
N ALA A 482 2.52 -27.64 -21.25
CA ALA A 482 3.10 -26.74 -22.25
C ALA A 482 4.49 -27.22 -22.72
N GLU A 483 5.37 -27.48 -21.76
CA GLU A 483 6.71 -28.08 -21.86
C GLU A 483 7.06 -28.62 -20.45
N ALA A 484 7.99 -29.58 -20.34
CA ALA A 484 8.17 -30.29 -19.07
C ALA A 484 8.67 -29.39 -17.91
N ASP A 485 8.12 -29.55 -16.70
CA ASP A 485 8.33 -28.67 -15.53
C ASP A 485 8.10 -27.15 -15.81
N ALA A 486 7.48 -26.76 -16.94
CA ALA A 486 7.31 -25.35 -17.29
C ALA A 486 6.22 -24.67 -16.44
N GLY A 487 5.16 -25.40 -16.09
CA GLY A 487 4.15 -24.99 -15.12
C GLY A 487 2.89 -24.32 -15.70
N ALA A 488 1.83 -24.33 -14.90
CA ALA A 488 0.51 -23.81 -15.27
C ALA A 488 -0.20 -23.12 -14.09
N ALA A 489 -1.25 -22.37 -14.38
CA ALA A 489 -2.18 -21.83 -13.38
C ALA A 489 -3.64 -22.07 -13.79
N TYR A 490 -4.42 -22.66 -12.91
CA TYR A 490 -5.79 -23.11 -13.16
C TYR A 490 -6.79 -22.11 -12.58
N VAL A 491 -7.75 -21.66 -13.40
CA VAL A 491 -8.79 -20.74 -12.98
C VAL A 491 -10.10 -21.50 -12.77
N PHE A 492 -10.64 -21.45 -11.56
CA PHE A 492 -11.91 -22.06 -11.17
C PHE A 492 -12.97 -20.99 -10.86
N GLY A 493 -14.22 -21.32 -11.14
CA GLY A 493 -15.37 -20.50 -10.74
C GLY A 493 -16.60 -21.35 -10.43
N LEU A 494 -17.46 -20.83 -9.56
CA LEU A 494 -18.67 -21.50 -9.11
C LEU A 494 -19.79 -21.40 -10.17
N VAL A 495 -20.26 -22.54 -10.68
CA VAL A 495 -21.34 -22.65 -11.67
C VAL A 495 -22.42 -23.58 -11.12
N GLU A 496 -23.65 -23.08 -11.00
CA GLU A 496 -24.81 -23.81 -10.43
C GLU A 496 -24.56 -24.44 -9.03
N GLY A 497 -23.61 -23.89 -8.27
CA GLY A 497 -23.21 -24.38 -6.94
C GLY A 497 -22.07 -25.42 -6.92
N ALA A 498 -21.53 -25.79 -8.09
CA ALA A 498 -20.34 -26.62 -8.22
C ALA A 498 -19.13 -25.79 -8.66
N TRP A 499 -17.94 -26.10 -8.14
CA TRP A 499 -16.70 -25.50 -8.64
C TRP A 499 -16.31 -26.14 -9.97
N THR A 500 -15.99 -25.32 -10.96
CA THR A 500 -15.65 -25.75 -12.33
C THR A 500 -14.38 -25.08 -12.79
N GLN A 501 -13.48 -25.83 -13.42
CA GLN A 501 -12.34 -25.26 -14.13
C GLN A 501 -12.85 -24.47 -15.34
N GLN A 502 -12.53 -23.18 -15.40
CA GLN A 502 -12.91 -22.26 -16.47
C GLN A 502 -11.78 -22.04 -17.46
N ALA A 503 -10.53 -22.14 -17.02
CA ALA A 503 -9.34 -22.08 -17.87
C ALA A 503 -8.14 -22.81 -17.23
N MET A 504 -7.17 -23.11 -18.08
CA MET A 504 -5.78 -23.38 -17.72
C MET A 504 -4.95 -22.28 -18.40
N LEU A 505 -4.07 -21.64 -17.65
CA LEU A 505 -3.17 -20.58 -18.11
C LEU A 505 -1.76 -21.16 -18.17
N VAL A 506 -1.05 -20.85 -19.25
CA VAL A 506 0.35 -21.19 -19.50
C VAL A 506 0.98 -19.99 -20.24
N ALA A 507 2.29 -19.77 -20.07
CA ALA A 507 3.01 -18.74 -20.82
C ALA A 507 3.05 -19.06 -22.33
N GLN A 508 2.91 -18.04 -23.19
CA GLN A 508 3.04 -18.23 -24.65
C GLN A 508 4.46 -18.62 -25.09
N ASP A 509 5.47 -18.33 -24.28
CA ASP A 509 6.86 -18.69 -24.51
C ASP A 509 7.47 -19.53 -23.38
N ALA A 510 6.63 -20.39 -22.77
CA ALA A 510 7.03 -21.35 -21.74
C ALA A 510 8.23 -22.22 -22.14
N VAL A 511 9.21 -22.33 -21.23
CA VAL A 511 10.42 -23.16 -21.36
C VAL A 511 10.51 -24.15 -20.21
N LEU A 512 11.19 -25.27 -20.47
CA LEU A 512 11.55 -26.31 -19.50
C LEU A 512 12.03 -25.71 -18.16
N GLY A 513 11.27 -25.94 -17.08
CA GLY A 513 11.64 -25.51 -15.72
C GLY A 513 11.37 -24.04 -15.36
N ASP A 514 10.70 -23.25 -16.19
CA ASP A 514 10.30 -21.86 -15.91
C ASP A 514 9.57 -21.70 -14.54
N GLY A 515 8.84 -22.74 -14.12
CA GLY A 515 8.13 -22.80 -12.84
C GLY A 515 6.92 -21.87 -12.77
N PHE A 516 6.25 -21.65 -13.90
CA PHE A 516 5.03 -20.83 -14.02
C PHE A 516 3.94 -21.36 -13.09
N GLY A 517 3.34 -20.48 -12.28
CA GLY A 517 2.42 -20.88 -11.21
C GLY A 517 3.11 -21.07 -9.85
N GLY A 518 4.43 -20.87 -9.77
CA GLY A 518 5.16 -20.80 -8.50
C GLY A 518 4.72 -19.66 -7.58
N SER A 519 3.99 -18.68 -8.11
CA SER A 519 3.21 -17.66 -7.39
C SER A 519 2.03 -17.23 -8.26
N VAL A 520 0.85 -17.00 -7.67
CA VAL A 520 -0.34 -16.50 -8.39
C VAL A 520 -1.05 -15.41 -7.57
N ALA A 521 -1.61 -14.42 -8.25
CA ALA A 521 -2.45 -13.39 -7.64
C ALA A 521 -3.60 -12.99 -8.58
N ILE A 522 -4.71 -12.49 -8.02
CA ILE A 522 -5.90 -12.10 -8.80
C ILE A 522 -6.55 -10.84 -8.20
N SER A 523 -6.92 -9.89 -9.07
CA SER A 523 -7.78 -8.76 -8.72
C SER A 523 -8.86 -8.61 -9.80
N ARG A 524 -10.13 -8.73 -9.41
CA ARG A 524 -11.29 -8.69 -10.33
C ARG A 524 -11.11 -9.67 -11.52
N GLY A 525 -10.94 -9.14 -12.74
CA GLY A 525 -10.76 -9.89 -13.99
C GLY A 525 -9.32 -9.99 -14.49
N THR A 526 -8.33 -9.66 -13.65
CA THR A 526 -6.89 -9.72 -13.98
C THR A 526 -6.19 -10.73 -13.07
N VAL A 527 -5.47 -11.67 -13.66
CA VAL A 527 -4.65 -12.68 -12.97
C VAL A 527 -3.18 -12.42 -13.30
N VAL A 528 -2.31 -12.51 -12.30
CA VAL A 528 -0.86 -12.46 -12.48
C VAL A 528 -0.27 -13.80 -12.05
N VAL A 529 0.66 -14.33 -12.85
CA VAL A 529 1.34 -15.61 -12.57
C VAL A 529 2.84 -15.42 -12.67
N GLY A 530 3.57 -15.84 -11.64
CA GLY A 530 5.02 -15.81 -11.60
C GLY A 530 5.68 -17.07 -12.14
N ALA A 531 6.82 -16.89 -12.81
CA ALA A 531 7.70 -17.92 -13.36
C ALA A 531 9.17 -17.57 -13.03
N ARG A 532 9.58 -17.85 -11.79
CA ARG A 532 10.88 -17.40 -11.22
C ARG A 532 12.10 -18.07 -11.85
N GLY A 533 11.94 -19.20 -12.54
CA GLY A 533 13.03 -19.89 -13.25
C GLY A 533 13.28 -19.36 -14.66
N SER A 534 12.46 -18.40 -15.13
CA SER A 534 12.48 -18.04 -16.54
C SER A 534 13.75 -17.28 -16.98
N ASP A 535 14.37 -17.76 -18.06
CA ASP A 535 15.66 -17.27 -18.59
C ASP A 535 15.58 -15.89 -19.29
N VAL A 536 14.48 -15.15 -19.10
CA VAL A 536 14.18 -13.90 -19.82
C VAL A 536 14.96 -12.73 -19.22
N GLY A 537 16.10 -12.41 -19.84
CA GLY A 537 17.03 -11.35 -19.42
C GLY A 537 18.35 -11.90 -18.87
N GLY A 538 18.31 -13.10 -18.32
CA GLY A 538 19.46 -13.86 -17.84
C GLY A 538 19.00 -15.22 -17.30
N GLN A 539 19.92 -16.17 -17.10
CA GLN A 539 19.58 -17.49 -16.58
C GLN A 539 18.90 -17.39 -15.20
N ASP A 540 17.74 -17.98 -14.99
CA ASP A 540 16.95 -17.83 -13.74
C ASP A 540 16.69 -16.34 -13.35
N ALA A 541 16.58 -15.42 -14.32
CA ALA A 541 16.26 -14.02 -14.04
C ALA A 541 14.82 -13.84 -13.56
N GLY A 542 13.90 -14.62 -14.12
CA GLY A 542 12.49 -14.70 -13.76
C GLY A 542 11.57 -13.76 -14.53
N ALA A 543 10.29 -14.14 -14.63
CA ALA A 543 9.24 -13.38 -15.29
C ALA A 543 7.90 -13.44 -14.54
N ALA A 544 7.00 -12.50 -14.84
CA ALA A 544 5.61 -12.55 -14.41
C ALA A 544 4.66 -12.25 -15.58
N TYR A 545 3.55 -12.97 -15.66
CA TYR A 545 2.63 -12.95 -16.80
C TYR A 545 1.25 -12.46 -16.36
N VAL A 546 0.73 -11.45 -17.04
CA VAL A 546 -0.58 -10.86 -16.77
C VAL A 546 -1.61 -11.40 -17.76
N PHE A 547 -2.62 -12.10 -17.23
CA PHE A 547 -3.77 -12.60 -17.99
C PHE A 547 -5.00 -11.75 -17.68
N THR A 548 -5.79 -11.43 -18.70
CA THR A 548 -7.07 -10.72 -18.53
C THR A 548 -8.22 -11.50 -19.12
N ARG A 549 -9.38 -11.42 -18.46
CA ARG A 549 -10.61 -12.08 -18.90
C ARG A 549 -11.36 -11.23 -19.92
N SER A 550 -11.38 -11.65 -21.18
CA SER A 550 -12.24 -11.04 -22.20
C SER A 550 -13.50 -11.89 -22.39
N ARG A 551 -14.65 -11.37 -21.95
CA ARG A 551 -15.94 -12.08 -21.85
C ARG A 551 -15.86 -13.35 -20.98
N ALA A 552 -15.54 -14.49 -21.59
CA ALA A 552 -15.44 -15.80 -20.96
C ALA A 552 -14.06 -16.46 -21.12
N GLU A 553 -13.21 -15.91 -21.99
CA GLU A 553 -11.89 -16.44 -22.34
C GLU A 553 -10.80 -15.63 -21.63
N TRP A 554 -9.77 -16.30 -21.12
CA TRP A 554 -8.57 -15.68 -20.57
C TRP A 554 -7.48 -15.62 -21.64
N ALA A 555 -6.78 -14.50 -21.74
CA ALA A 555 -5.65 -14.33 -22.65
C ALA A 555 -4.50 -13.62 -21.94
N GLU A 556 -3.28 -14.02 -22.26
CA GLU A 556 -2.06 -13.29 -21.86
C GLU A 556 -2.10 -11.90 -22.51
N GLN A 557 -2.02 -10.86 -21.67
CA GLN A 557 -2.03 -9.45 -22.07
C GLN A 557 -0.62 -8.88 -22.13
N ALA A 558 0.26 -9.31 -21.21
CA ALA A 558 1.64 -8.85 -21.12
C ALA A 558 2.51 -9.84 -20.33
N LYS A 559 3.79 -9.91 -20.69
CA LYS A 559 4.87 -10.37 -19.81
C LYS A 559 5.56 -9.16 -19.18
N LEU A 560 5.82 -9.26 -17.88
CA LEU A 560 6.58 -8.33 -17.05
C LEU A 560 7.92 -8.98 -16.71
N VAL A 561 8.98 -8.17 -16.74
CA VAL A 561 10.35 -8.52 -16.33
C VAL A 561 10.97 -7.27 -15.71
N ALA A 562 11.91 -7.44 -14.77
CA ALA A 562 12.68 -6.35 -14.20
C ALA A 562 13.49 -5.60 -15.28
N SER A 563 13.51 -4.26 -15.23
CA SER A 563 14.26 -3.42 -16.16
C SER A 563 15.78 -3.66 -16.14
N ASP A 564 16.32 -4.12 -15.00
CA ASP A 564 17.71 -4.55 -14.81
C ASP A 564 17.83 -6.03 -14.40
N GLY A 565 16.86 -6.87 -14.80
CA GLY A 565 16.82 -8.30 -14.54
C GLY A 565 18.11 -9.03 -14.93
N ALA A 566 18.71 -9.74 -13.98
CA ALA A 566 20.01 -10.38 -14.11
C ALA A 566 19.95 -11.88 -13.77
N ALA A 567 20.99 -12.63 -14.11
CA ALA A 567 21.01 -14.07 -13.89
C ALA A 567 20.92 -14.42 -12.39
N GLY A 568 19.95 -15.26 -12.03
CA GLY A 568 19.64 -15.64 -10.65
C GLY A 568 18.80 -14.63 -9.86
N SER A 569 18.28 -13.55 -10.47
CA SER A 569 17.43 -12.56 -9.78
C SER A 569 16.11 -13.13 -9.27
N ALA A 570 15.62 -14.23 -9.84
CA ALA A 570 14.40 -14.95 -9.44
C ALA A 570 13.14 -14.07 -9.31
N PHE A 571 12.95 -13.13 -10.25
CA PHE A 571 11.77 -12.28 -10.37
C PHE A 571 10.51 -13.14 -10.59
N GLY A 572 9.52 -13.04 -9.71
CA GLY A 572 8.29 -13.83 -9.91
C GLY A 572 7.42 -14.10 -8.69
N HIS A 573 7.63 -13.44 -7.55
CA HIS A 573 6.67 -13.49 -6.45
C HIS A 573 5.66 -12.36 -6.62
N VAL A 574 4.38 -12.65 -6.89
CA VAL A 574 3.44 -11.68 -7.48
C VAL A 574 2.30 -11.28 -6.53
N ALA A 575 1.93 -10.01 -6.57
CA ALA A 575 0.70 -9.48 -5.97
C ALA A 575 0.05 -8.41 -6.88
N ILE A 576 -1.26 -8.19 -6.76
CA ILE A 576 -2.00 -7.24 -7.61
C ILE A 576 -3.15 -6.57 -6.82
N ALA A 577 -3.28 -5.25 -6.97
CA ALA A 577 -4.43 -4.48 -6.52
C ALA A 577 -4.92 -3.57 -7.66
N GLY A 578 -6.09 -3.87 -8.22
CA GLY A 578 -6.62 -3.14 -9.37
C GLY A 578 -5.68 -3.23 -10.58
N ASP A 579 -5.18 -2.07 -11.00
CA ASP A 579 -4.27 -1.90 -12.14
C ASP A 579 -2.81 -1.64 -11.72
N THR A 580 -2.45 -2.00 -10.49
CA THR A 580 -1.06 -2.04 -9.99
C THR A 580 -0.64 -3.46 -9.63
N VAL A 581 0.49 -3.91 -10.17
CA VAL A 581 1.13 -5.21 -9.94
C VAL A 581 2.47 -5.01 -9.25
N VAL A 582 2.74 -5.84 -8.25
CA VAL A 582 4.01 -5.85 -7.51
C VAL A 582 4.68 -7.21 -7.74
N VAL A 583 5.96 -7.22 -8.09
CA VAL A 583 6.72 -8.44 -8.31
C VAL A 583 8.02 -8.44 -7.52
N GLY A 584 8.14 -9.36 -6.57
CA GLY A 584 9.34 -9.61 -5.78
C GLY A 584 10.38 -10.46 -6.53
N SER A 585 11.66 -10.19 -6.24
CA SER A 585 12.84 -10.74 -6.90
C SER A 585 13.94 -11.02 -5.86
N SER A 586 13.77 -12.09 -5.07
CA SER A 586 14.60 -12.39 -3.90
C SER A 586 16.00 -12.94 -4.20
N GLY A 587 16.40 -12.99 -5.46
CA GLY A 587 17.78 -13.24 -5.89
C GLY A 587 18.53 -11.98 -6.36
N ASP A 588 17.83 -10.85 -6.52
CA ASP A 588 18.42 -9.58 -6.94
C ASP A 588 19.62 -9.21 -6.06
N SER A 589 20.67 -8.72 -6.70
CA SER A 589 21.96 -8.51 -6.04
C SER A 589 22.43 -7.05 -6.02
N SER A 590 21.53 -6.09 -6.21
CA SER A 590 21.85 -4.64 -6.30
C SER A 590 22.54 -4.09 -5.05
N LEU A 591 22.10 -4.52 -3.86
CA LEU A 591 22.70 -4.15 -2.57
C LEU A 591 23.69 -5.20 -2.01
N GLY A 592 23.96 -6.26 -2.77
CA GLY A 592 24.74 -7.42 -2.31
C GLY A 592 24.07 -8.73 -2.68
N ARG A 593 24.83 -9.84 -2.70
CA ARG A 593 24.38 -11.15 -3.21
C ARG A 593 23.04 -11.57 -2.62
N ALA A 594 21.99 -11.62 -3.44
CA ALA A 594 20.63 -11.98 -3.04
C ALA A 594 20.06 -11.18 -1.85
N ALA A 595 20.42 -9.89 -1.75
CA ALA A 595 19.74 -8.94 -0.88
C ALA A 595 18.24 -8.84 -1.25
N GLY A 596 17.96 -8.87 -2.56
CA GLY A 596 16.62 -8.90 -3.11
C GLY A 596 16.05 -7.51 -3.46
N ALA A 597 15.06 -7.51 -4.34
CA ALA A 597 14.37 -6.31 -4.82
C ALA A 597 12.87 -6.59 -5.03
N THR A 598 12.09 -5.53 -5.21
CA THR A 598 10.66 -5.62 -5.57
C THR A 598 10.33 -4.54 -6.58
N TYR A 599 9.55 -4.87 -7.61
CA TYR A 599 9.27 -4.01 -8.76
C TYR A 599 7.78 -3.69 -8.84
N VAL A 600 7.45 -2.44 -9.14
CA VAL A 600 6.07 -1.94 -9.22
C VAL A 600 5.73 -1.64 -10.68
N PHE A 601 4.70 -2.31 -11.19
CA PHE A 601 4.16 -2.13 -12.53
C PHE A 601 2.75 -1.55 -12.46
N GLY A 602 2.52 -0.46 -13.19
CA GLY A 602 1.21 0.18 -13.35
C GLY A 602 0.70 -0.01 -14.78
N ARG A 603 -0.58 0.26 -15.00
CA ARG A 603 -1.24 0.03 -16.30
C ARG A 603 -1.92 1.28 -16.85
N ALA A 604 -1.19 2.07 -17.64
CA ALA A 604 -1.74 3.21 -18.37
C ALA A 604 -2.19 2.79 -19.79
N GLY A 605 -3.38 3.24 -20.22
CA GLY A 605 -3.87 3.02 -21.59
C GLY A 605 -3.98 1.54 -22.03
N GLY A 606 -4.07 0.61 -21.07
CA GLY A 606 -4.08 -0.84 -21.33
C GLY A 606 -2.69 -1.48 -21.53
N ARG A 607 -1.60 -0.73 -21.40
CA ARG A 607 -0.21 -1.22 -21.40
C ARG A 607 0.33 -1.25 -19.97
N TRP A 608 1.09 -2.30 -19.64
CA TRP A 608 1.85 -2.37 -18.38
C TRP A 608 3.24 -1.75 -18.52
N THR A 609 3.69 -1.02 -17.50
CA THR A 609 5.01 -0.36 -17.42
C THR A 609 5.56 -0.43 -16.01
N GLU A 610 6.88 -0.63 -15.87
CA GLU A 610 7.57 -0.49 -14.58
C GLU A 610 7.65 1.00 -14.20
N HIS A 611 7.27 1.33 -12.96
CA HIS A 611 7.35 2.70 -12.42
C HIS A 611 8.42 2.83 -11.34
N ALA A 612 8.69 1.76 -10.58
CA ALA A 612 9.66 1.79 -9.49
C ALA A 612 10.32 0.43 -9.23
N LYS A 613 11.62 0.47 -8.92
CA LYS A 613 12.33 -0.56 -8.18
C LYS A 613 12.37 -0.14 -6.70
N LEU A 614 11.88 -1.01 -5.83
CA LEU A 614 11.90 -0.90 -4.38
C LEU A 614 13.01 -1.78 -3.83
N LEU A 615 13.72 -1.25 -2.83
CA LEU A 615 14.78 -1.93 -2.10
C LEU A 615 14.57 -1.67 -0.59
N ALA A 616 14.96 -2.63 0.24
CA ALA A 616 15.13 -2.39 1.67
C ALA A 616 16.08 -1.21 1.90
N SER A 617 15.81 -0.38 2.91
CA SER A 617 16.64 0.77 3.32
C SER A 617 18.10 0.44 3.63
N ASP A 618 18.38 -0.84 3.77
CA ASP A 618 19.46 -1.43 4.55
C ASP A 618 19.76 -2.87 4.12
N GLY A 619 19.27 -3.29 2.94
CA GLY A 619 19.37 -4.66 2.46
C GLY A 619 20.82 -5.14 2.36
N ALA A 620 21.14 -6.21 3.08
CA ALA A 620 22.42 -6.89 3.11
C ALA A 620 22.38 -8.19 2.27
N ALA A 621 23.54 -8.85 2.12
CA ALA A 621 23.61 -10.09 1.35
C ALA A 621 22.83 -11.23 2.04
N ASP A 622 22.04 -11.96 1.25
CA ASP A 622 21.11 -13.03 1.65
C ASP A 622 19.85 -12.62 2.44
N ASP A 623 19.48 -11.34 2.57
CA ASP A 623 18.24 -10.92 3.26
C ASP A 623 16.94 -11.45 2.61
N ARG A 624 16.99 -11.72 1.29
CA ARG A 624 15.85 -12.20 0.48
C ARG A 624 14.63 -11.25 0.47
N PHE A 625 14.87 -9.94 0.47
CA PHE A 625 13.83 -8.94 0.25
C PHE A 625 13.06 -9.23 -1.06
N GLY A 626 11.73 -9.18 -1.02
CA GLY A 626 10.90 -9.55 -2.16
C GLY A 626 10.64 -11.06 -2.29
N ALA A 627 10.91 -11.85 -1.25
CA ALA A 627 10.53 -13.26 -1.24
C ALA A 627 9.01 -13.47 -1.11
N PRO A 628 8.30 -12.77 -0.20
CA PRO A 628 6.87 -12.55 -0.35
C PRO A 628 6.56 -11.06 -0.53
N VAL A 629 5.51 -10.77 -1.30
CA VAL A 629 4.98 -9.41 -1.52
C VAL A 629 3.47 -9.41 -1.38
N ALA A 630 2.90 -8.31 -0.88
CA ALA A 630 1.47 -8.07 -0.83
C ALA A 630 1.18 -6.58 -1.09
N ILE A 631 0.00 -6.27 -1.62
CA ILE A 631 -0.44 -4.90 -1.92
C ILE A 631 -1.93 -4.71 -1.56
N SER A 632 -2.27 -3.57 -0.98
CA SER A 632 -3.65 -3.14 -0.73
C SER A 632 -3.78 -1.63 -0.92
N GLY A 633 -4.48 -1.21 -1.98
CA GLY A 633 -4.43 0.18 -2.43
C GLY A 633 -2.99 0.59 -2.71
N ASN A 634 -2.56 1.72 -2.14
CA ASN A 634 -1.20 2.21 -2.26
C ASN A 634 -0.22 1.58 -1.26
N THR A 635 -0.67 0.76 -0.30
CA THR A 635 0.22 0.12 0.68
C THR A 635 0.84 -1.15 0.10
N VAL A 636 2.16 -1.20 -0.03
CA VAL A 636 2.91 -2.43 -0.38
C VAL A 636 3.66 -2.92 0.84
N LEU A 637 3.59 -4.23 1.09
CA LEU A 637 4.28 -4.94 2.17
C LEU A 637 5.18 -6.02 1.56
N VAL A 638 6.47 -6.00 1.92
CA VAL A 638 7.51 -6.89 1.38
C VAL A 638 8.20 -7.63 2.52
N GLY A 639 8.43 -8.94 2.40
CA GLY A 639 9.20 -9.72 3.38
C GLY A 639 10.68 -9.86 3.01
N ALA A 640 11.55 -9.91 4.02
CA ALA A 640 12.98 -10.22 3.95
C ALA A 640 13.30 -11.22 5.07
N TYR A 641 13.02 -12.50 4.82
CA TYR A 641 12.92 -13.51 5.90
C TYR A 641 14.25 -14.02 6.46
N THR A 642 15.38 -13.62 5.86
CA THR A 642 16.74 -14.02 6.30
C THR A 642 17.60 -12.85 6.78
N ASP A 643 17.06 -11.62 6.78
CA ASP A 643 17.62 -10.42 7.44
C ASP A 643 18.07 -10.72 8.89
N ASP A 644 19.26 -10.25 9.26
CA ASP A 644 19.98 -10.69 10.47
C ASP A 644 19.94 -9.69 11.65
N ASP A 645 19.11 -8.65 11.53
CA ASP A 645 18.99 -7.51 12.47
C ASP A 645 18.80 -7.87 13.94
N LEU A 646 18.08 -8.96 14.24
CA LEU A 646 17.85 -9.49 15.60
C LEU A 646 18.52 -10.87 15.81
N GLY A 647 19.60 -11.12 15.06
CA GLY A 647 20.32 -12.40 14.95
C GLY A 647 20.07 -13.06 13.60
N ASP A 648 21.00 -13.93 13.18
CA ASP A 648 21.02 -14.64 11.89
C ASP A 648 19.63 -15.17 11.50
N ALA A 649 19.09 -14.74 10.35
CA ALA A 649 17.76 -15.12 9.86
C ALA A 649 16.60 -14.91 10.87
N SER A 650 16.68 -13.85 11.67
CA SER A 650 15.55 -13.39 12.50
C SER A 650 14.41 -12.85 11.63
N GLY A 651 14.77 -12.09 10.59
CA GLY A 651 13.89 -11.65 9.51
C GLY A 651 13.09 -10.39 9.79
N SER A 652 12.72 -9.68 8.72
CA SER A 652 11.93 -8.44 8.76
C SER A 652 10.89 -8.37 7.63
N ALA A 653 10.05 -7.34 7.70
CA ALA A 653 9.18 -6.95 6.60
C ALA A 653 9.21 -5.42 6.45
N PHE A 654 8.88 -4.89 5.28
CA PHE A 654 8.99 -3.49 4.93
C PHE A 654 7.70 -2.98 4.31
N VAL A 655 7.22 -1.82 4.76
CA VAL A 655 6.05 -1.14 4.19
C VAL A 655 6.48 0.07 3.37
N PHE A 656 5.92 0.18 2.17
CA PHE A 656 6.06 1.31 1.25
C PHE A 656 4.69 1.90 0.94
N SER A 657 4.59 3.23 0.77
CA SER A 657 3.42 3.85 0.12
C SER A 657 3.72 4.14 -1.35
N LEU A 658 2.84 3.70 -2.24
CA LEU A 658 2.90 4.00 -3.66
C LEU A 658 2.35 5.39 -4.02
N GLU A 659 1.80 6.14 -3.05
CA GLU A 659 1.64 7.60 -3.20
C GLU A 659 3.01 8.29 -3.39
N ASN A 660 4.08 7.66 -2.91
CA ASN A 660 5.45 8.15 -3.04
C ASN A 660 6.15 7.63 -4.32
N THR A 661 5.48 6.85 -5.17
CA THR A 661 5.99 6.41 -6.48
C THR A 661 5.13 7.01 -7.58
N ASP A 662 5.74 7.40 -8.70
CA ASP A 662 5.05 8.08 -9.81
C ASP A 662 4.12 7.12 -10.60
N VAL A 663 3.01 6.75 -9.97
CA VAL A 663 1.98 5.81 -10.43
C VAL A 663 0.68 6.59 -10.58
N GLU A 664 0.41 7.08 -11.80
CA GLU A 664 -0.84 7.75 -12.14
C GLU A 664 -2.03 6.78 -12.04
N VAL A 665 -2.79 6.87 -10.95
CA VAL A 665 -4.07 6.16 -10.81
C VAL A 665 -5.18 7.03 -11.41
N GLU A 666 -5.53 6.78 -12.69
CA GLU A 666 -6.73 7.37 -13.28
C GLU A 666 -7.98 6.90 -12.51
N SER A 667 -8.59 7.81 -11.74
CA SER A 667 -9.84 7.52 -11.04
C SER A 667 -11.00 7.36 -12.04
N GLU A 668 -11.66 6.19 -12.03
CA GLU A 668 -12.86 5.91 -12.83
C GLU A 668 -14.04 6.81 -12.40
N ASP A 669 -14.09 8.05 -12.91
CA ASP A 669 -15.16 8.99 -12.62
C ASP A 669 -16.46 8.59 -13.34
N ASP A 670 -17.59 8.74 -12.66
CA ASP A 670 -18.78 7.92 -12.87
C ASP A 670 -19.44 8.08 -14.27
N GLY A 671 -20.04 6.99 -14.77
CA GLY A 671 -20.53 6.82 -16.15
C GLY A 671 -21.71 7.73 -16.58
N GLY A 672 -21.48 9.04 -16.69
CA GLY A 672 -22.46 10.02 -17.17
C GLY A 672 -22.89 9.77 -18.62
N CYS A 673 -24.17 9.45 -18.82
CA CYS A 673 -24.74 9.10 -20.13
C CYS A 673 -24.79 10.28 -21.14
N GLY A 674 -23.65 10.56 -21.79
CA GLY A 674 -23.51 11.53 -22.87
C GLY A 674 -24.24 11.10 -24.14
N CYS A 675 -25.44 11.65 -24.38
CA CYS A 675 -26.20 11.42 -25.61
C CYS A 675 -25.47 11.98 -26.84
N VAL A 676 -25.07 11.11 -27.77
CA VAL A 676 -24.40 11.51 -29.02
C VAL A 676 -25.35 12.27 -29.94
N VAL A 677 -25.28 13.60 -29.92
CA VAL A 677 -25.95 14.47 -30.90
C VAL A 677 -25.01 14.64 -32.09
N ALA A 678 -25.36 14.03 -33.22
CA ALA A 678 -24.57 14.13 -34.45
C ALA A 678 -24.68 15.53 -35.10
N GLY A 679 -23.70 16.39 -34.83
CA GLY A 679 -23.56 17.72 -35.44
C GLY A 679 -22.52 17.73 -36.56
N ALA A 680 -22.96 17.60 -37.81
CA ALA A 680 -22.07 17.64 -38.98
C ALA A 680 -22.03 19.03 -39.64
N SER A 681 -20.89 19.71 -39.54
CA SER A 681 -20.49 20.85 -40.38
C SER A 681 -18.97 20.84 -40.54
N GLY A 682 -18.43 21.45 -41.61
CA GLY A 682 -17.01 21.31 -41.96
C GLY A 682 -16.43 22.49 -42.74
N SER A 683 -15.38 22.23 -43.53
CA SER A 683 -14.38 23.16 -44.09
C SER A 683 -13.34 23.66 -43.06
N GLY A 684 -12.04 23.74 -43.38
CA GLY A 684 -11.33 23.35 -44.60
C GLY A 684 -9.81 23.18 -44.37
N GLY A 685 -9.09 22.57 -45.32
CA GLY A 685 -7.62 22.38 -45.28
C GLY A 685 -6.85 23.54 -45.95
N PRO A 686 -5.72 23.32 -46.67
CA PRO A 686 -5.06 22.03 -46.95
C PRO A 686 -3.50 22.02 -46.98
N SER A 687 -2.89 20.85 -46.75
CA SER A 687 -1.64 20.42 -47.40
C SER A 687 -1.37 18.93 -47.13
N ALA A 688 -0.57 18.18 -47.91
CA ALA A 688 -0.57 17.93 -49.36
C ALA A 688 0.67 17.06 -49.69
N ALA A 689 0.51 15.74 -49.78
CA ALA A 689 1.48 14.83 -50.39
C ALA A 689 0.76 13.62 -51.01
N TRP A 690 1.23 13.14 -52.15
CA TRP A 690 0.63 12.03 -52.91
C TRP A 690 1.65 10.93 -53.17
N LEU A 691 1.24 9.67 -53.07
CA LEU A 691 1.52 8.62 -54.06
C LEU A 691 0.50 7.49 -53.93
N LEU A 692 0.18 6.83 -55.05
CA LEU A 692 -1.04 6.03 -55.22
C LEU A 692 -0.82 5.01 -56.37
N ALA A 693 -1.71 4.01 -56.45
CA ALA A 693 -1.95 3.01 -57.52
C ALA A 693 -1.30 1.63 -57.31
N ALA A 694 -1.91 0.49 -57.69
CA ALA A 694 -3.31 0.12 -58.02
C ALA A 694 -3.40 -1.44 -58.01
N LEU A 695 -4.48 -2.19 -58.30
CA LEU A 695 -5.56 -2.07 -59.30
C LEU A 695 -6.76 -3.00 -58.93
N LEU A 696 -7.88 -2.92 -59.67
CA LEU A 696 -9.13 -3.64 -59.38
C LEU A 696 -9.14 -5.13 -59.82
N GLY A 697 -10.00 -5.94 -59.17
CA GLY A 697 -10.41 -7.26 -59.66
C GLY A 697 -11.71 -7.78 -59.00
N LEU A 698 -12.87 -7.58 -59.64
CA LEU A 698 -14.15 -8.06 -59.09
C LEU A 698 -14.41 -9.55 -59.35
N ARG A 699 -15.03 -10.23 -58.37
CA ARG A 699 -16.29 -10.99 -58.59
C ARG A 699 -16.99 -11.31 -57.27
N ALA A 700 -18.32 -11.38 -57.31
CA ALA A 700 -19.17 -11.71 -56.17
C ALA A 700 -20.00 -12.96 -56.45
N SER A 701 -20.32 -13.74 -55.41
CA SER A 701 -21.32 -14.81 -55.48
C SER A 701 -22.17 -14.89 -54.21
N SER A 702 -23.40 -14.39 -54.34
CA SER A 702 -24.60 -14.71 -53.55
C SER A 702 -24.82 -16.23 -53.34
N SER A 703 -25.60 -16.76 -52.38
CA SER A 703 -26.28 -16.23 -51.17
C SER A 703 -27.17 -17.34 -50.55
N ARG A 704 -27.51 -17.25 -49.25
CA ARG A 704 -28.74 -17.74 -48.52
C ARG A 704 -28.41 -17.66 -47.01
N ARG A 705 -28.97 -16.81 -46.13
CA ARG A 705 -30.35 -16.34 -45.78
C ARG A 705 -31.24 -17.37 -45.08
N TRP A 706 -31.93 -16.86 -44.04
CA TRP A 706 -33.05 -17.44 -43.24
C TRP A 706 -32.66 -18.42 -42.12
N ARG A 707 -33.28 -18.40 -40.92
CA ARG A 707 -34.31 -17.49 -40.34
C ARG A 707 -34.31 -17.59 -38.80
N ALA A 708 -34.53 -16.48 -38.10
CA ALA A 708 -34.75 -16.47 -36.65
C ALA A 708 -36.25 -16.63 -36.27
N ARG A 709 -36.51 -17.37 -35.20
CA ARG A 709 -37.67 -17.39 -34.27
C ARG A 709 -37.44 -18.54 -33.27
N ARG A 710 -37.88 -18.46 -32.02
CA ARG A 710 -38.80 -17.49 -31.40
C ARG A 710 -38.31 -17.09 -30.01
#